data_AF-A0A146G4B5-F1
#
_entry.id   AF-A0A146G4B5-F1
#
_cell.length_a   1.000
_cell.length_b   1.000
_cell.length_c   1.000
_cell.angle_alpha   90.00
_cell.angle_beta   90.00
_cell.angle_gamma   90.00
#
_symmetry.space_group_name_H-M   'P 1'
#
loop_
_entity.id
_entity.type
_entity.pdbx_description
1 polymer ?
#
loop_
_entity_poly.entity_id
_entity_poly.type
_entity_poly.pdbx_seq_one_letter_code
_entity_poly.pdbx_strand_id
1 'polypeptide(L)'
;MKDIPVFLPGRRLTLALTLALLAPTVRAADAPSGLAFSSTAKGNIFTDAQGTVTLKVPASIASGTLTVKNESGAVIETRPLAGNSGDVSITLPQKGFYAIDAETVQADGAKSRGSTTAAVVGPVPSDEMRLQSRLGLWTVQGDADLVLAAGARWNRRMISIHKLGENMLSENPPAAESVLFPKSPFTQVGVMSFGLPLWLMEPTDKKKSFGNPLNKPTDWNKLKALVSAWVRQQGENFPDYFEIYNEPEWQWKGASNEDLVRVLATIADGIKEASPKTQVLGPGFSSIRIKDPARLDLVTAKEQGLFDHLDGLVVHAYVDGSAPEKEFIQRVEELQEFLRDIGRPKFPIHITEFGWTSGKGTWQKPVDEITQARYVTRSLTLLAALGVENATYFCLQFKAAPNPGERGFSLVHDDSTPKPGYAAYANVARWLAGVKGTGTWLRLTPTTHLVLFEKSDNTSIAVAWDTEAERAIGLPLVTSRREDMMGRSLPASDTLALSPSPIFLEFSESQSPSIEMLARLDVMRGGEDVTLPRGGEWIAPAPLVVRDGRLAVPASAANGDYLLLTRDGQKWLGQPVKVIPPLEARPPVLAWPADQQEPSLETTVISHSAVPVTTRLAVKLDGTRDRFLEASEIAPGETRQLSVPLDGLSQGTRYRGKMAVDSRHEGRRDEISLPLDFTILSAAPVPRGGQPDWSQIPAVDFSAWDPFGGPIAPEDCSATLQAAHGVEGLHLRVVVRDDEHLQTRSGEDIWSQDSIQIGLDPDHQKTWEANDLFGLKGHRVFEYGVAWNGKQPMTWRWVSYVPELPVGVAEPRVQLRVKREGDITTYDILFPWAVMGLDRPMAAGSAIGISLSLADADTGKTSRRALRLYGGIAEGKDPEKYGPLWLR
;
A
#
# COMPACT_ATOMS: atom_id res chain seq x y z
N MET A 1 21.86 29.93 4.00
CA MET A 1 22.06 28.86 5.00
C MET A 1 20.84 28.79 5.90
N LYS A 2 19.80 28.07 5.48
CA LYS A 2 18.67 27.60 6.29
C LYS A 2 18.08 26.40 5.54
N ASP A 3 17.86 25.35 6.30
CA ASP A 3 17.64 23.95 5.91
C ASP A 3 16.40 23.71 5.01
N ILE A 4 16.54 22.82 4.01
CA ILE A 4 15.43 22.14 3.32
C ILE A 4 15.65 20.62 3.52
N PRO A 5 14.71 19.85 4.11
CA PRO A 5 14.94 18.44 4.43
C PRO A 5 14.40 17.50 3.34
N VAL A 6 15.30 16.67 2.80
CA VAL A 6 15.07 15.45 2.00
C VAL A 6 13.99 14.54 2.63
N PHE A 7 12.96 14.22 1.84
CA PHE A 7 11.81 13.40 2.23
C PHE A 7 12.16 11.90 2.26
N LEU A 8 11.98 11.26 3.43
CA LEU A 8 12.22 9.82 3.67
C LEU A 8 11.06 9.23 4.49
N PRO A 9 10.36 8.16 4.04
CA PRO A 9 9.15 7.62 4.68
C PRO A 9 9.38 7.09 6.10
N GLY A 10 10.41 6.25 6.28
CA GLY A 10 10.73 5.66 7.59
C GLY A 10 11.22 6.68 8.62
N ARG A 11 11.80 7.80 8.19
CA ARG A 11 12.18 8.88 9.10
C ARG A 11 10.97 9.64 9.63
N ARG A 12 9.89 9.81 8.84
CA ARG A 12 8.75 10.63 9.25
C ARG A 12 7.67 9.87 10.01
N LEU A 13 7.47 8.56 9.83
CA LEU A 13 6.56 7.82 10.72
C LEU A 13 7.10 7.84 12.16
N THR A 14 8.40 7.57 12.34
CA THR A 14 9.07 7.70 13.64
C THR A 14 9.09 9.15 14.15
N LEU A 15 9.32 10.16 13.29
CA LEU A 15 9.30 11.59 13.68
C LEU A 15 7.87 12.14 13.95
N ALA A 16 6.83 11.59 13.33
CA ALA A 16 5.43 11.94 13.53
C ALA A 16 4.89 11.41 14.86
N LEU A 17 5.27 10.18 15.22
CA LEU A 17 5.07 9.62 16.57
C LEU A 17 5.86 10.39 17.64
N THR A 18 6.81 11.23 17.23
CA THR A 18 7.68 11.98 18.13
C THR A 18 7.15 13.37 18.51
N LEU A 19 6.49 14.10 17.61
CA LEU A 19 5.77 15.35 17.98
C LEU A 19 4.59 15.11 18.93
N ALA A 20 4.17 13.85 19.06
CA ALA A 20 3.08 13.36 19.93
C ALA A 20 3.32 13.54 21.43
N LEU A 21 4.57 13.43 21.88
CA LEU A 21 4.90 13.20 23.29
C LEU A 21 5.21 14.49 24.08
N LEU A 22 5.29 15.65 23.42
CA LEU A 22 5.72 16.91 24.06
C LEU A 22 5.01 18.19 23.55
N ALA A 23 3.91 18.11 22.79
CA ALA A 23 3.21 19.32 22.36
C ALA A 23 2.33 19.91 23.49
N PRO A 24 2.56 21.17 23.93
CA PRO A 24 1.57 21.87 24.73
C PRO A 24 0.29 22.05 23.91
N THR A 25 -0.85 22.05 24.59
CA THR A 25 -2.18 22.35 24.04
C THR A 25 -2.12 23.57 23.13
N VAL A 26 -2.17 23.35 21.81
CA VAL A 26 -2.39 24.43 20.85
C VAL A 26 -3.83 24.88 21.05
N ARG A 27 -4.01 26.13 21.49
CA ARG A 27 -5.32 26.76 21.52
C ARG A 27 -5.95 26.67 20.14
N ALA A 28 -7.14 26.09 20.08
CA ALA A 28 -7.97 26.09 18.89
C ALA A 28 -8.03 27.52 18.33
N ALA A 29 -7.66 27.69 17.06
CA ALA A 29 -8.04 28.88 16.33
C ALA A 29 -9.57 28.94 16.34
N ASP A 30 -10.14 30.10 16.65
CA ASP A 30 -11.58 30.30 16.73
C ASP A 30 -12.26 29.75 15.46
N ALA A 31 -13.05 28.69 15.64
CA ALA A 31 -13.85 28.11 14.58
C ALA A 31 -14.87 29.17 14.10
N PRO A 32 -15.19 29.22 12.79
CA PRO A 32 -16.25 30.10 12.31
C PRO A 32 -17.55 29.81 13.08
N SER A 33 -18.41 30.82 13.20
CA SER A 33 -19.72 30.76 13.87
C SER A 33 -20.68 29.78 13.18
N GLY A 34 -20.40 28.49 13.30
CA GLY A 34 -21.18 27.38 12.75
C GLY A 34 -22.17 26.83 13.76
N LEU A 35 -23.12 26.05 13.27
CA LEU A 35 -24.07 25.33 14.12
C LEU A 35 -23.33 24.30 14.98
N ALA A 36 -23.64 24.25 16.27
CA ALA A 36 -22.95 23.38 17.23
C ALA A 36 -23.72 22.08 17.48
N PHE A 37 -23.01 20.96 17.46
CA PHE A 37 -23.52 19.65 17.84
C PHE A 37 -22.91 19.20 19.17
N SER A 38 -23.67 18.46 19.97
CA SER A 38 -23.20 17.88 21.21
C SER A 38 -23.91 16.56 21.50
N SER A 39 -23.27 15.67 22.25
CA SER A 39 -23.92 14.48 22.82
C SER A 39 -23.34 14.17 24.19
N THR A 40 -23.99 13.26 24.92
CA THR A 40 -23.46 12.72 26.18
C THR A 40 -22.33 11.71 25.95
N ALA A 41 -22.18 11.22 24.73
CA ALA A 41 -21.17 10.25 24.34
C ALA A 41 -19.88 10.93 23.90
N LYS A 42 -18.73 10.45 24.41
CA LYS A 42 -17.42 10.92 23.98
C LYS A 42 -17.26 10.70 22.48
N GLY A 43 -16.93 11.77 21.74
CA GLY A 43 -16.77 11.72 20.29
C GLY A 43 -18.01 11.30 19.50
N ASN A 44 -19.23 11.45 20.05
CA ASN A 44 -20.46 10.95 19.42
C ASN A 44 -20.45 9.43 19.12
N ILE A 45 -19.76 8.65 19.95
CA ILE A 45 -19.67 7.19 19.83
C ILE A 45 -20.50 6.54 20.94
N PHE A 46 -21.61 5.91 20.56
CA PHE A 46 -22.59 5.34 21.48
C PHE A 46 -22.44 3.82 21.57
N THR A 47 -22.23 3.31 22.79
CA THR A 47 -22.21 1.86 23.09
C THR A 47 -23.58 1.31 23.48
N ASP A 48 -24.63 2.14 23.46
CA ASP A 48 -26.00 1.71 23.63
C ASP A 48 -26.60 1.21 22.30
N ALA A 49 -27.82 0.68 22.33
CA ALA A 49 -28.54 0.24 21.13
C ALA A 49 -28.93 1.41 20.20
N GLN A 50 -28.97 2.63 20.74
CA GLN A 50 -29.30 3.86 20.05
C GLN A 50 -28.44 5.01 20.57
N GLY A 51 -28.35 6.10 19.81
CA GLY A 51 -27.65 7.32 20.21
C GLY A 51 -28.52 8.56 20.08
N THR A 52 -28.13 9.63 20.77
CA THR A 52 -28.77 10.95 20.63
C THR A 52 -27.72 12.03 20.46
N VAL A 53 -27.81 12.77 19.36
CA VAL A 53 -27.01 13.97 19.11
C VAL A 53 -27.94 15.18 19.17
N THR A 54 -27.53 16.24 19.85
CA THR A 54 -28.28 17.49 19.96
C THR A 54 -27.64 18.54 19.08
N LEU A 55 -28.43 19.13 18.18
CA LEU A 55 -28.09 20.32 17.42
C LEU A 55 -28.58 21.56 18.18
N LYS A 56 -27.68 22.50 18.47
CA LYS A 56 -28.05 23.82 19.00
C LYS A 56 -28.43 24.74 17.85
N VAL A 57 -29.71 25.09 17.77
CA VAL A 57 -30.21 26.02 16.74
C VAL A 57 -30.27 27.44 17.32
N PRO A 58 -29.69 28.45 16.64
CA PRO A 58 -29.82 29.84 17.03
C PRO A 58 -31.30 30.26 17.18
N ALA A 59 -31.58 31.20 18.07
CA ALA A 59 -32.92 31.77 18.20
C ALA A 59 -33.33 32.47 16.89
N SER A 60 -34.61 32.38 16.53
CA SER A 60 -35.22 33.13 15.42
C SER A 60 -34.67 32.82 14.01
N ILE A 61 -34.58 31.54 13.64
CA ILE A 61 -34.30 31.16 12.23
C ILE A 61 -35.58 31.29 11.37
N ALA A 62 -35.42 31.75 10.13
CA ALA A 62 -36.51 31.82 9.14
C ALA A 62 -36.81 30.45 8.54
N SER A 63 -35.76 29.68 8.23
CA SER A 63 -35.87 28.30 7.73
C SER A 63 -34.56 27.54 7.94
N GLY A 64 -34.56 26.24 7.68
CA GLY A 64 -33.37 25.41 7.74
C GLY A 64 -33.68 23.95 7.46
N THR A 65 -32.65 23.14 7.40
CA THR A 65 -32.75 21.71 7.12
C THR A 65 -31.66 20.97 7.88
N LEU A 66 -32.07 19.92 8.58
CA LEU A 66 -31.20 18.91 9.15
C LEU A 66 -31.28 17.67 8.25
N THR A 67 -30.14 17.11 7.89
CA THR A 67 -30.03 15.88 7.08
C THR A 67 -29.15 14.88 7.81
N VAL A 68 -29.64 13.65 7.95
CA VAL A 68 -28.86 12.50 8.45
C VAL A 68 -28.61 11.56 7.28
N LYS A 69 -27.34 11.18 7.07
CA LYS A 69 -26.88 10.32 5.97
C LYS A 69 -26.13 9.11 6.52
N ASN A 70 -26.12 8.04 5.75
CA ASN A 70 -25.26 6.90 5.99
C ASN A 70 -23.85 7.12 5.39
N GLU A 71 -22.98 6.12 5.50
CA GLU A 71 -21.60 6.07 4.98
C GLU A 71 -21.49 6.21 3.46
N SER A 72 -22.54 5.85 2.71
CA SER A 72 -22.60 6.03 1.25
C SER A 72 -23.07 7.43 0.84
N GLY A 73 -23.44 8.27 1.81
CA GLY A 73 -24.06 9.58 1.58
C GLY A 73 -25.57 9.50 1.31
N ALA A 74 -26.17 8.31 1.35
CA ALA A 74 -27.61 8.15 1.19
C ALA A 74 -28.35 8.76 2.39
N VAL A 75 -29.36 9.57 2.09
CA VAL A 75 -30.16 10.27 3.10
C VAL A 75 -31.05 9.27 3.82
N ILE A 76 -30.85 9.15 5.14
CA ILE A 76 -31.70 8.38 6.05
C ILE A 76 -32.90 9.22 6.48
N GLU A 77 -32.64 10.50 6.77
CA GLU A 77 -33.65 11.41 7.30
C GLU A 77 -33.38 12.85 6.86
N THR A 78 -34.45 13.59 6.59
CA THR A 78 -34.41 15.04 6.43
C THR A 78 -35.50 15.67 7.28
N ARG A 79 -35.13 16.63 8.13
CA ARG A 79 -36.06 17.39 8.97
C ARG A 79 -35.99 18.88 8.64
N PRO A 80 -37.11 19.56 8.36
CA PRO A 80 -37.12 21.02 8.27
C PRO A 80 -36.88 21.65 9.65
N LEU A 81 -36.17 22.77 9.68
CA LEU A 81 -35.95 23.60 10.86
C LEU A 81 -36.66 24.95 10.64
N ALA A 82 -37.41 25.45 11.62
CA ALA A 82 -38.11 26.74 11.50
C ALA A 82 -38.43 27.37 12.87
N GLY A 83 -38.52 28.70 12.91
CA GLY A 83 -38.93 29.45 14.09
C GLY A 83 -37.97 29.29 15.28
N ASN A 84 -38.50 29.29 16.49
CA ASN A 84 -37.72 29.05 17.72
C ASN A 84 -37.55 27.54 17.98
N SER A 85 -36.90 26.83 17.04
CA SER A 85 -36.73 25.37 17.13
C SER A 85 -36.00 24.90 18.41
N GLY A 86 -35.27 25.78 19.09
CA GLY A 86 -34.50 25.43 20.29
C GLY A 86 -33.45 24.36 19.99
N ASP A 87 -33.00 23.66 21.02
CA ASP A 87 -32.12 22.51 20.87
C ASP A 87 -32.88 21.34 20.23
N VAL A 88 -32.41 20.86 19.08
CA VAL A 88 -33.04 19.78 18.31
C VAL A 88 -32.34 18.45 18.60
N SER A 89 -33.09 17.49 19.12
CA SER A 89 -32.59 16.12 19.39
C SER A 89 -32.71 15.22 18.16
N ILE A 90 -31.61 14.54 17.84
CA ILE A 90 -31.43 13.68 16.67
C ILE A 90 -31.21 12.26 17.18
N THR A 91 -32.19 11.39 17.00
CA THR A 91 -32.14 9.98 17.41
C THR A 91 -31.46 9.15 16.33
N LEU A 92 -30.46 8.37 16.73
CA LEU A 92 -29.75 7.39 15.91
C LEU A 92 -30.25 6.00 16.35
N PRO A 93 -31.20 5.40 15.63
CA PRO A 93 -32.07 4.36 16.20
C PRO A 93 -31.46 2.97 16.29
N GLN A 94 -30.31 2.73 15.66
CA GLN A 94 -29.67 1.43 15.61
C GLN A 94 -28.16 1.58 15.41
N LYS A 95 -27.44 0.46 15.43
CA LYS A 95 -26.02 0.44 15.07
C LYS A 95 -25.79 1.00 13.66
N GLY A 96 -24.72 1.76 13.47
CA GLY A 96 -24.35 2.31 12.19
C GLY A 96 -23.45 3.55 12.30
N PHE A 97 -22.91 3.96 11.17
CA PHE A 97 -22.30 5.27 10.97
C PHE A 97 -23.35 6.28 10.46
N TYR A 98 -23.27 7.52 10.96
CA TYR A 98 -24.17 8.61 10.64
C TYR A 98 -23.38 9.90 10.39
N ALA A 99 -23.56 10.51 9.22
CA ALA A 99 -23.14 11.88 8.94
C ALA A 99 -24.35 12.80 9.11
N ILE A 100 -24.17 13.89 9.87
CA ILE A 100 -25.25 14.79 10.26
C ILE A 100 -24.90 16.19 9.78
N ASP A 101 -25.70 16.72 8.87
CA ASP A 101 -25.54 18.06 8.30
C ASP A 101 -26.72 18.94 8.69
N ALA A 102 -26.46 20.20 9.02
CA ALA A 102 -27.49 21.20 9.23
C ALA A 102 -27.17 22.50 8.47
N GLU A 103 -28.18 23.09 7.85
CA GLU A 103 -28.15 24.44 7.29
C GLU A 103 -29.33 25.23 7.86
N THR A 104 -29.11 26.47 8.29
CA THR A 104 -30.16 27.40 8.73
C THR A 104 -30.04 28.72 7.99
N VAL A 105 -31.17 29.39 7.77
CA VAL A 105 -31.30 30.72 7.19
C VAL A 105 -31.95 31.63 8.23
N GLN A 106 -31.29 32.72 8.58
CA GLN A 106 -31.83 33.75 9.49
C GLN A 106 -32.85 34.65 8.78
N ALA A 107 -33.56 35.47 9.56
CA ALA A 107 -34.57 36.39 9.05
C ALA A 107 -34.01 37.44 8.07
N ASP A 108 -32.72 37.79 8.20
CA ASP A 108 -31.99 38.69 7.29
C ASP A 108 -31.43 37.99 6.04
N GLY A 109 -31.66 36.69 5.90
CA GLY A 109 -31.15 35.84 4.82
C GLY A 109 -29.77 35.23 5.07
N ALA A 110 -29.12 35.50 6.20
CA ALA A 110 -27.81 34.94 6.51
C ALA A 110 -27.87 33.41 6.69
N LYS A 111 -26.91 32.68 6.10
CA LYS A 111 -26.82 31.21 6.19
C LYS A 111 -25.79 30.76 7.23
N SER A 112 -26.15 29.78 8.03
CA SER A 112 -25.23 29.06 8.92
C SER A 112 -25.25 27.57 8.59
N ARG A 113 -24.08 26.94 8.63
CA ARG A 113 -23.93 25.50 8.40
C ARG A 113 -23.20 24.86 9.57
N GLY A 114 -23.46 23.59 9.79
CA GLY A 114 -22.67 22.75 10.68
C GLY A 114 -22.79 21.29 10.26
N SER A 115 -21.75 20.53 10.56
CA SER A 115 -21.70 19.09 10.30
C SER A 115 -21.01 18.37 11.43
N THR A 116 -21.43 17.14 11.72
CA THR A 116 -20.73 16.24 12.63
C THR A 116 -20.93 14.79 12.17
N THR A 117 -20.16 13.86 12.70
CA THR A 117 -20.39 12.43 12.54
C THR A 117 -20.67 11.79 13.89
N ALA A 118 -21.36 10.65 13.84
CA ALA A 118 -21.69 9.83 14.99
C ALA A 118 -21.69 8.36 14.61
N ALA A 119 -21.45 7.50 15.59
CA ALA A 119 -21.53 6.06 15.42
C ALA A 119 -22.25 5.43 16.61
N VAL A 120 -23.26 4.62 16.32
CA VAL A 120 -23.84 3.70 17.29
C VAL A 120 -23.17 2.36 17.05
N VAL A 121 -22.37 1.89 18.00
CA VAL A 121 -21.59 0.65 17.85
C VAL A 121 -22.17 -0.50 18.66
N GLY A 122 -23.12 -0.21 19.56
CA GLY A 122 -23.74 -1.19 20.44
C GLY A 122 -22.86 -1.59 21.62
N PRO A 123 -23.36 -2.48 22.50
CA PRO A 123 -22.66 -2.83 23.74
C PRO A 123 -21.25 -3.36 23.51
N VAL A 124 -20.34 -3.04 24.41
CA VAL A 124 -18.98 -3.60 24.40
C VAL A 124 -19.09 -5.09 24.74
N PRO A 125 -18.40 -6.00 24.01
CA PRO A 125 -18.33 -7.41 24.40
C PRO A 125 -17.85 -7.57 25.84
N SER A 126 -18.30 -8.62 26.54
CA SER A 126 -17.78 -8.93 27.87
C SER A 126 -16.27 -9.12 27.83
N ASP A 127 -15.57 -8.82 28.94
CA ASP A 127 -14.12 -9.00 29.00
C ASP A 127 -13.70 -10.44 28.72
N GLU A 128 -14.51 -11.43 29.13
CA GLU A 128 -14.29 -12.85 28.83
C GLU A 128 -14.22 -13.11 27.31
N MET A 129 -15.14 -12.55 26.53
CA MET A 129 -15.14 -12.70 25.07
C MET A 129 -14.09 -11.82 24.39
N ARG A 130 -13.96 -10.57 24.85
CA ARG A 130 -13.04 -9.59 24.28
C ARG A 130 -11.60 -10.04 24.43
N LEU A 131 -11.21 -10.54 25.60
CA LEU A 131 -9.84 -11.01 25.86
C LEU A 131 -9.48 -12.31 25.14
N GLN A 132 -10.43 -12.98 24.48
CA GLN A 132 -10.17 -14.09 23.56
C GLN A 132 -9.92 -13.63 22.12
N SER A 133 -10.26 -12.38 21.78
CA SER A 133 -10.13 -11.83 20.42
C SER A 133 -8.67 -11.73 19.98
N ARG A 134 -8.42 -11.73 18.67
CA ARG A 134 -7.11 -11.45 18.07
C ARG A 134 -6.90 -9.97 17.74
N LEU A 135 -7.96 -9.17 17.84
CA LEU A 135 -7.96 -7.82 17.27
C LEU A 135 -7.47 -6.77 18.26
N GLY A 136 -6.64 -5.86 17.76
CA GLY A 136 -6.16 -4.68 18.46
C GLY A 136 -6.42 -3.40 17.69
N LEU A 137 -6.46 -2.29 18.41
CA LEU A 137 -6.51 -0.95 17.85
C LEU A 137 -5.55 -0.08 18.64
N TRP A 138 -4.52 0.42 17.97
CA TRP A 138 -3.51 1.21 18.67
C TRP A 138 -4.06 2.61 19.00
N THR A 139 -4.06 2.96 20.28
CA THR A 139 -4.54 4.28 20.75
C THR A 139 -3.76 5.44 20.14
N VAL A 140 -2.44 5.31 19.99
CA VAL A 140 -1.52 6.36 19.56
C VAL A 140 -1.69 7.66 20.37
N GLN A 141 -2.50 8.63 19.92
CA GLN A 141 -2.76 9.91 20.59
C GLN A 141 -4.24 10.13 20.93
N GLY A 142 -5.07 9.12 20.68
CA GLY A 142 -6.50 9.12 20.98
C GLY A 142 -6.80 8.74 22.42
N ASP A 143 -8.08 8.50 22.67
CA ASP A 143 -8.58 8.13 23.98
C ASP A 143 -8.74 6.61 24.12
N ALA A 144 -8.19 6.03 25.18
CA ALA A 144 -8.28 4.60 25.45
C ALA A 144 -9.73 4.13 25.66
N ASP A 145 -10.63 4.98 26.16
CA ASP A 145 -12.05 4.64 26.32
C ASP A 145 -12.70 4.37 24.96
N LEU A 146 -12.29 5.11 23.91
CA LEU A 146 -12.79 4.89 22.55
C LEU A 146 -12.21 3.61 21.93
N VAL A 147 -11.01 3.19 22.31
CA VAL A 147 -10.47 1.88 21.93
C VAL A 147 -11.27 0.75 22.61
N LEU A 148 -11.64 0.92 23.88
CA LEU A 148 -12.48 -0.04 24.60
C LEU A 148 -13.90 -0.09 24.04
N ALA A 149 -14.51 1.05 23.74
CA ALA A 149 -15.83 1.15 23.09
C ALA A 149 -15.87 0.47 21.72
N ALA A 150 -14.74 0.47 21.00
CA ALA A 150 -14.57 -0.25 19.74
C ALA A 150 -14.51 -1.78 19.94
N GLY A 151 -14.22 -2.27 21.14
CA GLY A 151 -14.15 -3.70 21.45
C GLY A 151 -12.77 -4.35 21.22
N ALA A 152 -11.69 -3.56 21.21
CA ALA A 152 -10.34 -4.08 21.02
C ALA A 152 -9.83 -4.87 22.25
N ARG A 153 -9.07 -5.95 22.00
CA ARG A 153 -8.28 -6.64 23.04
C ARG A 153 -6.90 -6.04 23.18
N TRP A 154 -6.18 -5.98 22.07
CA TRP A 154 -4.77 -5.64 22.06
C TRP A 154 -4.57 -4.13 21.91
N ASN A 155 -3.54 -3.63 22.59
CA ASN A 155 -3.08 -2.26 22.43
C ASN A 155 -1.56 -2.23 22.54
N ARG A 156 -0.94 -1.27 21.86
CA ARG A 156 0.52 -1.16 21.77
C ARG A 156 0.99 0.06 22.54
N ARG A 157 2.11 -0.08 23.26
CA ARG A 157 2.66 0.99 24.09
C ARG A 157 4.16 1.14 23.87
N MET A 158 4.51 2.21 23.17
CA MET A 158 5.90 2.53 22.87
C MET A 158 6.55 3.32 23.99
N ILE A 159 7.75 2.91 24.39
CA ILE A 159 8.56 3.53 25.44
C ILE A 159 9.99 3.80 24.93
N SER A 160 10.78 4.49 25.74
CA SER A 160 12.22 4.62 25.50
C SER A 160 13.02 4.49 26.78
N ILE A 161 14.22 3.94 26.66
CA ILE A 161 15.19 3.79 27.76
C ILE A 161 16.47 4.60 27.52
N HIS A 162 16.53 5.44 26.48
CA HIS A 162 17.74 6.15 26.05
C HIS A 162 18.32 7.13 27.09
N LYS A 163 17.55 7.46 28.14
CA LYS A 163 17.96 8.35 29.24
C LYS A 163 18.48 7.62 30.47
N LEU A 164 18.44 6.29 30.51
CA LEU A 164 18.94 5.54 31.68
C LEU A 164 20.45 5.75 31.85
N GLY A 165 20.87 6.06 33.07
CA GLY A 165 22.28 6.25 33.44
C GLY A 165 22.97 4.94 33.84
N GLU A 166 24.30 4.98 33.93
CA GLU A 166 25.11 3.84 34.40
C GLU A 166 24.78 3.45 35.86
N ASN A 167 24.21 4.36 36.65
CA ASN A 167 23.72 4.10 38.01
C ASN A 167 22.64 3.01 38.10
N MET A 168 21.96 2.69 36.99
CA MET A 168 21.06 1.52 36.90
C MET A 168 21.77 0.19 37.12
N LEU A 169 23.11 0.14 36.98
CA LEU A 169 23.92 -1.06 37.19
C LEU A 169 24.51 -1.15 38.60
N SER A 170 24.22 -0.19 39.48
CA SER A 170 24.69 -0.21 40.87
C SER A 170 23.94 -1.26 41.70
N GLU A 171 24.48 -1.61 42.88
CA GLU A 171 23.81 -2.53 43.82
C GLU A 171 22.40 -2.05 44.22
N ASN A 172 22.18 -0.73 44.21
CA ASN A 172 20.90 -0.09 44.55
C ASN A 172 20.49 0.85 43.41
N PRO A 173 19.92 0.32 42.31
CA PRO A 173 19.50 1.15 41.18
C PRO A 173 18.40 2.13 41.61
N PRO A 174 18.29 3.31 40.95
CA PRO A 174 17.25 4.28 41.26
C PRO A 174 15.86 3.68 41.06
N ALA A 175 14.87 4.15 41.81
CA ALA A 175 13.47 3.79 41.57
C ALA A 175 12.97 4.37 40.23
N ALA A 176 11.94 3.75 39.63
CA ALA A 176 11.34 4.28 38.42
C ALA A 176 10.69 5.66 38.68
N GLU A 177 11.00 6.65 37.83
CA GLU A 177 10.42 7.99 37.92
C GLU A 177 8.91 8.01 37.62
N SER A 178 8.41 7.01 36.88
CA SER A 178 6.99 6.85 36.57
C SER A 178 6.65 5.39 36.23
N VAL A 179 5.37 5.03 36.35
CA VAL A 179 4.87 3.72 35.92
C VAL A 179 4.71 3.74 34.40
N LEU A 180 5.65 3.12 33.69
CA LEU A 180 5.65 3.11 32.23
C LEU A 180 4.51 2.28 31.65
N PHE A 181 4.01 1.28 32.38
CA PHE A 181 2.99 0.32 31.93
C PHE A 181 1.87 0.24 32.99
N PRO A 182 0.99 1.24 33.07
CA PRO A 182 -0.12 1.20 34.01
C PRO A 182 -1.09 0.07 33.65
N LYS A 183 -1.73 -0.52 34.68
CA LYS A 183 -2.80 -1.50 34.50
C LYS A 183 -3.83 -0.98 33.50
N SER A 184 -4.27 -1.86 32.61
CA SER A 184 -5.06 -1.49 31.45
C SER A 184 -6.10 -2.56 31.17
N PRO A 185 -7.28 -2.21 30.64
CA PRO A 185 -8.26 -3.22 30.20
C PRO A 185 -7.80 -3.98 28.94
N PHE A 186 -6.68 -3.58 28.33
CA PHE A 186 -6.12 -4.21 27.13
C PHE A 186 -5.01 -5.20 27.48
N THR A 187 -4.86 -6.23 26.66
CA THR A 187 -3.58 -6.95 26.60
C THR A 187 -2.56 -6.02 25.94
N GLN A 188 -1.58 -5.55 26.71
CA GLN A 188 -0.58 -4.60 26.23
C GLN A 188 0.62 -5.30 25.61
N VAL A 189 1.02 -4.85 24.42
CA VAL A 189 2.36 -5.09 23.87
C VAL A 189 3.22 -3.86 24.16
N GLY A 190 4.19 -4.00 25.07
CA GLY A 190 5.21 -2.98 25.25
C GLY A 190 6.23 -3.02 24.12
N VAL A 191 6.77 -1.88 23.70
CA VAL A 191 7.83 -1.83 22.70
C VAL A 191 8.89 -0.78 23.03
N MET A 192 10.16 -1.13 22.84
CA MET A 192 11.27 -0.19 22.95
C MET A 192 11.50 0.59 21.66
N SER A 193 11.77 1.90 21.76
CA SER A 193 12.15 2.73 20.61
C SER A 193 13.03 3.92 21.04
N PHE A 194 13.44 4.75 20.07
CA PHE A 194 14.19 6.00 20.25
C PHE A 194 15.61 5.85 20.84
N GLY A 195 16.26 4.72 20.55
CA GLY A 195 17.66 4.46 20.85
C GLY A 195 17.95 3.93 22.24
N LEU A 196 19.24 3.72 22.50
CA LEU A 196 19.80 3.25 23.76
C LEU A 196 20.69 4.34 24.40
N PRO A 197 21.07 4.25 25.68
CA PRO A 197 21.91 5.27 26.32
C PRO A 197 23.27 5.48 25.65
N LEU A 198 23.63 6.75 25.38
CA LEU A 198 24.86 7.10 24.67
C LEU A 198 26.14 6.59 25.35
N TRP A 199 26.17 6.52 26.68
CA TRP A 199 27.34 6.06 27.44
C TRP A 199 27.70 4.59 27.14
N LEU A 200 26.75 3.82 26.59
CA LEU A 200 26.91 2.42 26.25
C LEU A 200 27.13 2.20 24.75
N MET A 201 26.98 3.22 23.91
CA MET A 201 26.99 3.09 22.45
C MET A 201 28.28 3.61 21.83
N GLU A 202 28.71 3.03 20.72
CA GLU A 202 29.79 3.60 19.91
C GLU A 202 29.42 5.03 19.44
N PRO A 203 30.37 5.98 19.48
CA PRO A 203 30.13 7.36 19.05
C PRO A 203 29.65 7.42 17.58
N THR A 204 28.88 8.44 17.27
CA THR A 204 28.48 8.72 15.88
C THR A 204 28.60 10.20 15.56
N ASP A 205 29.08 10.51 14.36
CA ASP A 205 29.23 11.88 13.85
C ASP A 205 27.89 12.54 13.46
N LYS A 206 26.79 11.79 13.54
CA LYS A 206 25.46 12.26 13.12
C LYS A 206 24.82 13.11 14.24
N LYS A 207 24.35 14.32 13.89
CA LYS A 207 23.66 15.26 14.81
C LYS A 207 22.59 14.54 15.64
N LYS A 208 22.47 14.92 16.92
CA LYS A 208 21.39 14.49 17.82
C LYS A 208 20.02 14.75 17.16
N SER A 209 19.29 13.68 16.86
CA SER A 209 17.84 13.73 16.58
C SER A 209 17.06 13.60 17.89
N PHE A 210 15.73 13.46 17.82
CA PHE A 210 14.95 13.07 18.99
C PHE A 210 15.21 11.60 19.31
N GLY A 211 15.68 11.31 20.52
CA GLY A 211 16.22 10.01 20.91
C GLY A 211 17.71 9.86 20.58
N ASN A 212 18.27 8.73 21.00
CA ASN A 212 19.67 8.40 20.71
C ASN A 212 19.75 7.56 19.42
N PRO A 213 20.89 7.59 18.71
CA PRO A 213 21.15 6.64 17.63
C PRO A 213 21.16 5.21 18.18
N LEU A 214 20.50 4.28 17.49
CA LEU A 214 20.70 2.85 17.75
C LEU A 214 22.00 2.42 17.06
N ASN A 215 23.01 2.06 17.85
CA ASN A 215 24.34 1.71 17.35
C ASN A 215 24.88 0.48 18.10
N LYS A 216 26.07 0.02 17.72
CA LYS A 216 26.78 -1.05 18.40
C LYS A 216 27.12 -0.63 19.84
N PRO A 217 26.84 -1.48 20.85
CA PRO A 217 27.25 -1.21 22.22
C PRO A 217 28.76 -1.41 22.39
N THR A 218 29.38 -0.60 23.24
CA THR A 218 30.78 -0.76 23.64
C THR A 218 31.00 -1.94 24.59
N ASP A 219 29.95 -2.39 25.28
CA ASP A 219 29.97 -3.55 26.18
C ASP A 219 28.62 -4.30 26.16
N TRP A 220 28.65 -5.54 25.66
CA TRP A 220 27.47 -6.40 25.54
C TRP A 220 26.90 -6.85 26.89
N ASN A 221 27.77 -7.09 27.89
CA ASN A 221 27.34 -7.53 29.21
C ASN A 221 26.64 -6.39 29.95
N LYS A 222 27.16 -5.16 29.82
CA LYS A 222 26.50 -3.97 30.37
C LYS A 222 25.16 -3.69 29.69
N LEU A 223 25.01 -3.94 28.38
CA LEU A 223 23.71 -3.85 27.72
C LEU A 223 22.70 -4.83 28.31
N LYS A 224 23.08 -6.10 28.42
CA LYS A 224 22.21 -7.12 29.02
C LYS A 224 21.81 -6.73 30.44
N ALA A 225 22.79 -6.39 31.28
CA ALA A 225 22.57 -6.01 32.68
C ALA A 225 21.68 -4.78 32.81
N LEU A 226 21.83 -3.78 31.92
CA LEU A 226 21.00 -2.57 31.92
C LEU A 226 19.54 -2.90 31.60
N VAL A 227 19.31 -3.73 30.58
CA VAL A 227 17.96 -4.16 30.21
C VAL A 227 17.35 -4.98 31.36
N SER A 228 18.08 -5.94 31.92
CA SER A 228 17.62 -6.72 33.08
C SER A 228 17.26 -5.84 34.28
N ALA A 229 18.11 -4.86 34.62
CA ALA A 229 17.88 -3.93 35.72
C ALA A 229 16.65 -3.05 35.48
N TRP A 230 16.48 -2.54 34.26
CA TRP A 230 15.30 -1.76 33.88
C TRP A 230 14.00 -2.57 33.98
N VAL A 231 14.00 -3.82 33.49
CA VAL A 231 12.82 -4.71 33.60
C VAL A 231 12.49 -4.99 35.07
N ARG A 232 13.50 -5.32 35.90
CA ARG A 232 13.30 -5.51 37.36
C ARG A 232 12.77 -4.25 38.04
N GLN A 233 13.22 -3.06 37.62
CA GLN A 233 12.75 -1.78 38.14
C GLN A 233 11.26 -1.54 37.84
N GLN A 234 10.74 -2.03 36.70
CA GLN A 234 9.31 -1.95 36.39
C GLN A 234 8.46 -2.94 37.21
N GLY A 235 9.07 -4.04 37.67
CA GLY A 235 8.43 -5.02 38.55
C GLY A 235 7.17 -5.64 37.95
N GLU A 236 6.11 -5.74 38.75
CA GLU A 236 4.83 -6.32 38.34
C GLU A 236 4.12 -5.55 37.21
N ASN A 237 4.51 -4.30 36.95
CA ASN A 237 3.92 -3.50 35.88
C ASN A 237 4.49 -3.85 34.51
N PHE A 238 5.65 -4.54 34.42
CA PHE A 238 6.21 -4.91 33.13
C PHE A 238 5.24 -5.84 32.36
N PRO A 239 4.98 -5.60 31.05
CA PRO A 239 3.91 -6.28 30.34
C PRO A 239 4.24 -7.76 30.08
N ASP A 240 3.20 -8.57 29.94
CA ASP A 240 3.32 -9.98 29.61
C ASP A 240 3.80 -10.22 28.17
N TYR A 241 3.67 -9.22 27.29
CA TYR A 241 4.17 -9.25 25.90
C TYR A 241 5.05 -8.02 25.65
N PHE A 242 6.26 -8.26 25.15
CA PHE A 242 7.21 -7.19 24.87
C PHE A 242 7.93 -7.37 23.53
N GLU A 243 7.71 -6.43 22.63
CA GLU A 243 8.41 -6.29 21.34
C GLU A 243 9.77 -5.61 21.59
N ILE A 244 10.87 -6.32 21.28
CA ILE A 244 12.19 -5.89 21.74
C ILE A 244 12.66 -4.55 21.18
N TYR A 245 12.22 -4.15 19.98
CA TYR A 245 12.53 -2.87 19.39
C TYR A 245 11.63 -2.54 18.19
N ASN A 246 11.18 -1.29 18.05
CA ASN A 246 10.40 -0.83 16.90
C ASN A 246 11.27 -0.52 15.68
N GLU A 247 11.08 -1.24 14.57
CA GLU A 247 11.69 -1.00 13.26
C GLU A 247 13.18 -0.65 13.30
N PRO A 248 14.01 -1.52 13.92
CA PRO A 248 15.42 -1.26 14.14
C PRO A 248 16.19 -1.03 12.83
N GLU A 249 15.75 -1.59 11.71
CA GLU A 249 16.38 -1.43 10.40
C GLU A 249 16.44 0.03 9.91
N TRP A 250 15.51 0.89 10.36
CA TRP A 250 15.53 2.33 10.07
C TRP A 250 16.42 3.11 11.01
N GLN A 251 16.54 2.61 12.23
CA GLN A 251 17.20 3.31 13.32
C GLN A 251 18.68 2.95 13.42
N TRP A 252 19.08 1.77 12.95
CA TRP A 252 20.45 1.27 13.03
C TRP A 252 21.47 2.20 12.37
N LYS A 253 22.60 2.40 13.05
CA LYS A 253 23.73 3.21 12.61
C LYS A 253 25.07 2.46 12.63
N GLY A 254 25.06 1.19 13.06
CA GLY A 254 26.26 0.35 13.08
C GLY A 254 26.63 -0.18 11.70
N ALA A 255 27.82 -0.79 11.61
CA ALA A 255 28.43 -1.17 10.34
C ALA A 255 27.86 -2.45 9.72
N SER A 256 27.23 -3.35 10.50
CA SER A 256 26.77 -4.65 10.03
C SER A 256 25.39 -5.03 10.58
N ASN A 257 24.67 -5.90 9.86
CA ASN A 257 23.44 -6.54 10.35
C ASN A 257 23.71 -7.56 11.47
N GLU A 258 24.91 -8.16 11.50
CA GLU A 258 25.33 -9.07 12.57
C GLU A 258 25.36 -8.39 13.93
N ASP A 259 25.96 -7.19 13.99
CA ASP A 259 25.95 -6.39 15.22
C ASP A 259 24.52 -5.98 15.59
N LEU A 260 23.65 -5.69 14.62
CA LEU A 260 22.24 -5.38 14.88
C LEU A 260 21.50 -6.58 15.50
N VAL A 261 21.62 -7.76 14.90
CA VAL A 261 21.02 -9.00 15.43
C VAL A 261 21.53 -9.28 16.83
N ARG A 262 22.84 -9.10 17.08
CA ARG A 262 23.41 -9.29 18.43
C ARG A 262 22.90 -8.28 19.45
N VAL A 263 22.63 -7.03 19.07
CA VAL A 263 21.96 -6.05 19.95
C VAL A 263 20.57 -6.51 20.31
N LEU A 264 19.79 -6.92 19.31
CA LEU A 264 18.42 -7.39 19.48
C LEU A 264 18.35 -8.65 20.36
N ALA A 265 19.21 -9.63 20.11
CA ALA A 265 19.33 -10.84 20.93
C ALA A 265 19.74 -10.51 22.37
N THR A 266 20.69 -9.59 22.57
CA THR A 266 21.12 -9.15 23.91
C THR A 266 19.97 -8.47 24.69
N ILE A 267 19.14 -7.67 24.01
CA ILE A 267 17.94 -7.06 24.62
C ILE A 267 16.94 -8.15 25.01
N ALA A 268 16.65 -9.09 24.11
CA ALA A 268 15.76 -10.22 24.36
C ALA A 268 16.19 -11.03 25.60
N ASP A 269 17.48 -11.37 25.67
CA ASP A 269 18.05 -12.12 26.78
C ASP A 269 18.00 -11.38 28.10
N GLY A 270 18.21 -10.06 28.10
CA GLY A 270 18.07 -9.23 29.30
C GLY A 270 16.64 -9.21 29.83
N ILE A 271 15.65 -9.14 28.94
CA ILE A 271 14.23 -9.23 29.32
C ILE A 271 13.92 -10.62 29.89
N LYS A 272 14.34 -11.70 29.21
CA LYS A 272 14.10 -13.09 29.67
C LYS A 272 14.76 -13.38 31.02
N GLU A 273 15.96 -12.85 31.26
CA GLU A 273 16.64 -13.02 32.55
C GLU A 273 15.89 -12.33 33.70
N ALA A 274 15.35 -11.14 33.47
CA ALA A 274 14.65 -10.36 34.49
C ALA A 274 13.18 -10.77 34.68
N SER A 275 12.51 -11.18 33.61
CA SER A 275 11.11 -11.60 33.60
C SER A 275 10.91 -12.83 32.69
N PRO A 276 11.21 -14.04 33.19
CA PRO A 276 11.07 -15.28 32.40
C PRO A 276 9.63 -15.58 31.95
N LYS A 277 8.63 -14.93 32.56
CA LYS A 277 7.20 -15.07 32.22
C LYS A 277 6.80 -14.24 31.00
N THR A 278 7.55 -13.20 30.66
CA THR A 278 7.21 -12.30 29.54
C THR A 278 7.45 -13.03 28.22
N GLN A 279 6.47 -12.97 27.33
CA GLN A 279 6.62 -13.34 25.93
C GLN A 279 7.45 -12.27 25.23
N VAL A 280 8.70 -12.60 24.92
CA VAL A 280 9.64 -11.70 24.25
C VAL A 280 9.49 -11.86 22.75
N LEU A 281 8.89 -10.85 22.12
CA LEU A 281 8.56 -10.87 20.70
C LEU A 281 9.66 -10.21 19.88
N GLY A 282 9.81 -10.62 18.62
CA GLY A 282 10.79 -10.07 17.68
C GLY A 282 10.70 -8.56 17.54
N PRO A 283 11.75 -7.91 17.00
CA PRO A 283 11.61 -6.49 16.71
C PRO A 283 10.43 -6.32 15.75
N GLY A 284 9.73 -5.20 15.81
CA GLY A 284 8.74 -4.89 14.79
C GLY A 284 9.46 -4.62 13.48
N PHE A 285 9.54 -5.63 12.60
CA PHE A 285 10.07 -5.41 11.25
C PHE A 285 9.11 -4.47 10.51
N SER A 286 9.63 -3.38 9.94
CA SER A 286 8.86 -2.34 9.24
C SER A 286 8.08 -2.83 8.03
N SER A 287 8.43 -4.01 7.52
CA SER A 287 7.51 -4.80 6.71
C SER A 287 7.82 -6.29 6.82
N ILE A 288 6.93 -7.12 6.28
CA ILE A 288 7.24 -8.52 5.99
C ILE A 288 8.32 -8.50 4.91
N ARG A 289 9.46 -9.17 5.14
CA ARG A 289 10.68 -9.21 4.31
C ARG A 289 11.29 -10.58 4.36
N ILE A 290 10.92 -11.47 3.44
CA ILE A 290 11.49 -12.81 3.51
C ILE A 290 12.99 -12.76 3.25
N LYS A 291 13.40 -12.19 2.10
CA LYS A 291 14.81 -12.04 1.71
C LYS A 291 15.07 -10.69 1.04
N ASP A 292 15.86 -9.87 1.71
CA ASP A 292 16.29 -8.56 1.30
C ASP A 292 17.66 -8.19 1.93
N PRO A 293 18.75 -8.17 1.15
CA PRO A 293 20.08 -7.86 1.67
C PRO A 293 20.31 -6.36 1.99
N ALA A 294 19.38 -5.46 1.66
CA ALA A 294 19.56 -4.03 1.82
C ALA A 294 19.36 -3.55 3.27
N ARG A 295 18.63 -4.30 4.11
CA ARG A 295 18.61 -4.14 5.57
C ARG A 295 18.44 -5.51 6.24
N LEU A 296 18.04 -5.54 7.51
CA LEU A 296 17.76 -6.79 8.21
C LEU A 296 16.45 -7.39 7.68
N ASP A 297 16.56 -8.52 6.98
CA ASP A 297 15.44 -9.37 6.54
C ASP A 297 15.25 -10.58 7.49
N LEU A 298 14.20 -11.37 7.23
CA LEU A 298 13.87 -12.53 8.06
C LEU A 298 14.83 -13.71 7.86
N VAL A 299 15.33 -13.94 6.65
CA VAL A 299 16.34 -14.98 6.36
C VAL A 299 17.64 -14.73 7.14
N THR A 300 18.19 -13.52 7.05
CA THR A 300 19.40 -13.06 7.75
C THR A 300 19.19 -13.11 9.26
N ALA A 301 18.06 -12.61 9.76
CA ALA A 301 17.74 -12.66 11.19
C ALA A 301 17.69 -14.11 11.70
N LYS A 302 17.11 -15.03 10.93
CA LYS A 302 17.09 -16.46 11.23
C LYS A 302 18.48 -17.09 11.17
N GLU A 303 19.26 -16.81 10.12
CA GLU A 303 20.60 -17.40 9.93
C GLU A 303 21.59 -16.95 10.99
N GLN A 304 21.42 -15.74 11.50
CA GLN A 304 22.21 -15.19 12.61
C GLN A 304 21.63 -15.54 14.00
N GLY A 305 20.61 -16.39 14.07
CA GLY A 305 20.11 -16.97 15.32
C GLY A 305 19.12 -16.11 16.12
N LEU A 306 18.64 -14.96 15.59
CA LEU A 306 17.72 -14.08 16.34
C LEU A 306 16.47 -14.81 16.83
N PHE A 307 15.92 -15.71 16.01
CA PHE A 307 14.66 -16.42 16.31
C PHE A 307 14.76 -17.38 17.49
N ASP A 308 15.97 -17.76 17.92
CA ASP A 308 16.17 -18.62 19.10
C ASP A 308 15.98 -17.84 20.41
N HIS A 309 16.05 -16.50 20.35
CA HIS A 309 15.85 -15.61 21.49
C HIS A 309 14.41 -15.13 21.64
N LEU A 310 13.54 -15.43 20.68
CA LEU A 310 12.18 -14.87 20.57
C LEU A 310 11.10 -15.93 20.78
N ASP A 311 9.98 -15.52 21.36
CA ASP A 311 8.79 -16.34 21.60
C ASP A 311 7.71 -16.14 20.52
N GLY A 312 7.83 -15.08 19.71
CA GLY A 312 6.99 -14.80 18.55
C GLY A 312 7.63 -13.77 17.62
N LEU A 313 7.14 -13.69 16.38
CA LEU A 313 7.60 -12.74 15.38
C LEU A 313 6.68 -11.50 15.35
N VAL A 314 7.26 -10.32 15.17
CA VAL A 314 6.51 -9.06 15.02
C VAL A 314 6.79 -8.44 13.66
N VAL A 315 5.76 -8.11 12.88
CA VAL A 315 5.91 -7.49 11.55
C VAL A 315 4.88 -6.39 11.34
N HIS A 316 5.20 -5.38 10.54
CA HIS A 316 4.29 -4.30 10.17
C HIS A 316 3.78 -4.52 8.74
N ALA A 317 2.53 -4.97 8.57
CA ALA A 317 2.05 -5.41 7.26
C ALA A 317 1.46 -4.26 6.42
N TYR A 318 2.20 -3.16 6.22
CA TYR A 318 1.74 -2.11 5.32
C TYR A 318 1.93 -2.47 3.84
N VAL A 319 1.04 -1.93 2.98
CA VAL A 319 1.07 -2.05 1.51
C VAL A 319 0.77 -0.71 0.86
N ASP A 320 1.09 -0.54 -0.42
CA ASP A 320 0.84 0.73 -1.13
C ASP A 320 -0.63 0.88 -1.61
N GLY A 321 -1.55 0.98 -0.65
CA GLY A 321 -2.96 1.26 -0.92
C GLY A 321 -3.74 0.14 -1.62
N SER A 322 -3.08 -0.99 -1.90
CA SER A 322 -3.70 -2.18 -2.50
C SER A 322 -4.78 -2.76 -1.57
N ALA A 323 -5.75 -3.47 -2.17
CA ALA A 323 -6.82 -4.13 -1.42
C ALA A 323 -6.25 -5.28 -0.54
N PRO A 324 -6.88 -5.59 0.61
CA PRO A 324 -6.39 -6.61 1.55
C PRO A 324 -6.11 -7.99 0.94
N GLU A 325 -6.87 -8.41 -0.08
CA GLU A 325 -6.78 -9.73 -0.73
C GLU A 325 -5.62 -9.83 -1.72
N LYS A 326 -4.94 -8.72 -2.00
CA LYS A 326 -3.78 -8.67 -2.89
C LYS A 326 -2.49 -8.83 -2.08
N GLU A 327 -1.54 -7.92 -2.29
CA GLU A 327 -0.21 -7.90 -1.66
C GLU A 327 -0.26 -8.05 -0.13
N PHE A 328 -1.27 -7.46 0.54
CA PHE A 328 -1.36 -7.45 2.00
C PHE A 328 -1.45 -8.87 2.57
N ILE A 329 -2.46 -9.64 2.18
CA ILE A 329 -2.63 -10.99 2.70
C ILE A 329 -1.64 -11.97 2.09
N GLN A 330 -1.26 -11.76 0.82
CA GLN A 330 -0.25 -12.58 0.15
C GLN A 330 1.07 -12.60 0.93
N ARG A 331 1.56 -11.43 1.38
CA ARG A 331 2.78 -11.36 2.21
C ARG A 331 2.65 -12.13 3.52
N VAL A 332 1.46 -12.17 4.12
CA VAL A 332 1.22 -12.94 5.35
C VAL A 332 1.22 -14.44 5.07
N GLU A 333 0.63 -14.87 3.94
CA GLU A 333 0.68 -16.27 3.48
C GLU A 333 2.14 -16.70 3.21
N GLU A 334 2.91 -15.89 2.49
CA GLU A 334 4.35 -16.09 2.22
C GLU A 334 5.17 -16.15 3.52
N LEU A 335 4.84 -15.32 4.51
CA LEU A 335 5.47 -15.39 5.83
C LEU A 335 5.17 -16.72 6.54
N GLN A 336 3.94 -17.21 6.48
CA GLN A 336 3.59 -18.51 7.05
C GLN A 336 4.27 -19.66 6.31
N GLU A 337 4.44 -19.56 4.99
CA GLU A 337 5.22 -20.51 4.19
C GLU A 337 6.69 -20.52 4.63
N PHE A 338 7.31 -19.35 4.72
CA PHE A 338 8.68 -19.23 5.23
C PHE A 338 8.84 -19.86 6.62
N LEU A 339 7.91 -19.60 7.54
CA LEU A 339 7.92 -20.20 8.88
C LEU A 339 7.77 -21.73 8.84
N ARG A 340 6.96 -22.27 7.92
CA ARG A 340 6.88 -23.73 7.68
C ARG A 340 8.22 -24.27 7.19
N ASP A 341 8.84 -23.61 6.22
CA ASP A 341 10.08 -24.06 5.57
C ASP A 341 11.27 -24.08 6.53
N ILE A 342 11.33 -23.15 7.48
CA ILE A 342 12.37 -23.15 8.53
C ILE A 342 12.03 -24.04 9.74
N GLY A 343 10.97 -24.85 9.66
CA GLY A 343 10.58 -25.79 10.71
C GLY A 343 9.89 -25.16 11.93
N ARG A 344 9.32 -23.96 11.78
CA ARG A 344 8.64 -23.19 12.84
C ARG A 344 7.17 -22.85 12.50
N PRO A 345 6.34 -23.81 12.04
CA PRO A 345 4.99 -23.55 11.54
C PRO A 345 3.98 -23.00 12.56
N LYS A 346 4.31 -23.11 13.87
CA LYS A 346 3.47 -22.64 14.99
C LYS A 346 4.04 -21.39 15.67
N PHE A 347 5.08 -20.78 15.11
CA PHE A 347 5.69 -19.60 15.70
C PHE A 347 4.70 -18.43 15.63
N PRO A 348 4.27 -17.83 16.75
CA PRO A 348 3.22 -16.82 16.75
C PRO A 348 3.60 -15.61 15.91
N ILE A 349 2.69 -15.18 15.05
CA ILE A 349 2.82 -13.95 14.28
C ILE A 349 2.01 -12.86 14.97
N HIS A 350 2.66 -11.76 15.30
CA HIS A 350 2.04 -10.54 15.78
C HIS A 350 2.21 -9.45 14.72
N ILE A 351 1.10 -8.92 14.23
CA ILE A 351 1.08 -7.74 13.36
C ILE A 351 0.68 -6.55 14.22
N THR A 352 1.68 -5.83 14.70
CA THR A 352 1.52 -4.72 15.65
C THR A 352 1.15 -3.40 14.97
N GLU A 353 1.34 -3.32 13.66
CA GLU A 353 0.95 -2.18 12.84
C GLU A 353 0.57 -2.62 11.42
N PHE A 354 -0.54 -2.09 10.93
CA PHE A 354 -0.95 -2.09 9.52
C PHE A 354 -2.15 -1.15 9.37
N GLY A 355 -2.40 -0.65 8.17
CA GLY A 355 -3.56 0.20 7.92
C GLY A 355 -3.49 0.90 6.57
N TRP A 356 -4.56 1.65 6.29
CA TRP A 356 -4.69 2.46 5.08
C TRP A 356 -4.98 3.90 5.43
N THR A 357 -4.37 4.84 4.72
CA THR A 357 -4.63 6.28 4.87
C THR A 357 -5.80 6.74 4.00
N SER A 358 -6.67 7.57 4.57
CA SER A 358 -7.70 8.30 3.81
C SER A 358 -7.25 9.68 3.30
N GLY A 359 -6.02 10.11 3.64
CA GLY A 359 -5.50 11.44 3.37
C GLY A 359 -4.34 11.44 2.38
N LYS A 360 -4.26 12.47 1.53
CA LYS A 360 -3.08 12.69 0.66
C LYS A 360 -1.89 13.20 1.48
N GLY A 361 -0.67 12.78 1.13
CA GLY A 361 0.57 13.39 1.67
C GLY A 361 1.52 12.45 2.42
N THR A 362 1.27 11.15 2.41
CA THR A 362 2.19 10.09 2.88
C THR A 362 2.67 9.23 1.69
N TRP A 363 3.50 8.21 1.97
CA TRP A 363 4.06 7.29 0.99
C TRP A 363 3.02 6.32 0.41
N GLN A 364 1.96 6.02 1.16
CA GLN A 364 0.90 5.12 0.73
C GLN A 364 -0.14 5.87 -0.11
N LYS A 365 -0.56 5.27 -1.23
CA LYS A 365 -1.69 5.76 -2.05
C LYS A 365 -2.97 5.84 -1.19
N PRO A 366 -3.59 7.03 -1.06
CA PRO A 366 -4.78 7.17 -0.24
C PRO A 366 -6.00 6.51 -0.86
N VAL A 367 -6.88 6.02 0.01
CA VAL A 367 -8.22 5.54 -0.34
C VAL A 367 -9.27 6.50 0.21
N ASP A 368 -10.52 6.43 -0.25
CA ASP A 368 -11.60 7.16 0.42
C ASP A 368 -11.99 6.49 1.76
N GLU A 369 -12.74 7.20 2.61
CA GLU A 369 -13.07 6.69 3.96
C GLU A 369 -13.97 5.45 3.95
N ILE A 370 -14.82 5.27 2.93
CA ILE A 370 -15.63 4.06 2.81
C ILE A 370 -14.77 2.86 2.39
N THR A 371 -13.78 3.08 1.53
CA THR A 371 -12.79 2.07 1.15
C THR A 371 -11.86 1.73 2.31
N GLN A 372 -11.44 2.72 3.12
CA GLN A 372 -10.72 2.47 4.37
C GLN A 372 -11.56 1.57 5.30
N ALA A 373 -12.86 1.84 5.46
CA ALA A 373 -13.75 1.01 6.28
C ALA A 373 -13.88 -0.42 5.74
N ARG A 374 -14.01 -0.59 4.41
CA ARG A 374 -13.99 -1.91 3.75
C ARG A 374 -12.71 -2.66 4.07
N TYR A 375 -11.57 -1.98 3.96
CA TYR A 375 -10.27 -2.58 4.17
C TYR A 375 -10.01 -2.93 5.63
N VAL A 376 -10.45 -2.11 6.59
CA VAL A 376 -10.46 -2.44 8.03
C VAL A 376 -11.16 -3.78 8.26
N THR A 377 -12.41 -3.94 7.80
CA THR A 377 -13.17 -5.17 8.04
C THR A 377 -12.56 -6.37 7.33
N ARG A 378 -12.20 -6.23 6.05
CA ARG A 378 -11.65 -7.33 5.23
C ARG A 378 -10.29 -7.80 5.75
N SER A 379 -9.37 -6.87 6.02
CA SER A 379 -8.03 -7.22 6.54
C SER A 379 -8.10 -7.91 7.90
N LEU A 380 -8.85 -7.39 8.87
CA LEU A 380 -8.98 -8.01 10.20
C LEU A 380 -9.64 -9.40 10.12
N THR A 381 -10.61 -9.58 9.23
CA THR A 381 -11.23 -10.89 8.97
C THR A 381 -10.21 -11.88 8.40
N LEU A 382 -9.44 -11.48 7.38
CA LEU A 382 -8.43 -12.35 6.76
C LEU A 382 -7.29 -12.69 7.72
N LEU A 383 -6.79 -11.73 8.50
CA LEU A 383 -5.76 -12.00 9.52
C LEU A 383 -6.27 -12.95 10.61
N ALA A 384 -7.53 -12.81 11.04
CA ALA A 384 -8.16 -13.75 11.96
C ALA A 384 -8.29 -15.15 11.32
N ALA A 385 -8.62 -15.23 10.03
CA ALA A 385 -8.70 -16.49 9.29
C ALA A 385 -7.35 -17.21 9.28
N LEU A 386 -6.25 -16.49 9.01
CA LEU A 386 -4.89 -17.03 9.00
C LEU A 386 -4.33 -17.33 10.40
N GLY A 387 -5.03 -17.00 11.48
CA GLY A 387 -4.58 -17.30 12.85
C GLY A 387 -3.47 -16.39 13.36
N VAL A 388 -3.38 -15.15 12.88
CA VAL A 388 -2.48 -14.14 13.45
C VAL A 388 -2.84 -13.93 14.93
N GLU A 389 -1.85 -13.95 15.82
CA GLU A 389 -2.08 -13.95 17.28
C GLU A 389 -2.55 -12.58 17.79
N ASN A 390 -1.92 -11.53 17.25
CA ASN A 390 -2.29 -10.14 17.50
C ASN A 390 -2.34 -9.40 16.16
N ALA A 391 -3.50 -8.88 15.79
CA ALA A 391 -3.69 -7.98 14.65
C ALA A 391 -4.09 -6.59 15.14
N THR A 392 -3.10 -5.73 15.39
CA THR A 392 -3.31 -4.36 15.86
C THR A 392 -3.37 -3.37 14.70
N TYR A 393 -4.55 -2.82 14.45
CA TYR A 393 -4.77 -1.81 13.41
C TYR A 393 -4.17 -0.45 13.80
N PHE A 394 -3.45 0.18 12.87
CA PHE A 394 -2.94 1.54 12.97
C PHE A 394 -3.92 2.51 12.27
N CYS A 395 -4.67 3.34 12.97
CA CYS A 395 -4.75 3.53 14.43
C CYS A 395 -6.07 4.20 14.84
N LEU A 396 -6.30 4.40 16.15
CA LEU A 396 -7.42 5.23 16.61
C LEU A 396 -7.24 6.67 16.12
N GLN A 397 -6.19 7.37 16.59
CA GLN A 397 -5.99 8.79 16.29
C GLN A 397 -4.50 9.19 16.26
N PHE A 398 -4.11 9.86 15.17
CA PHE A 398 -2.75 10.35 14.93
C PHE A 398 -2.70 11.87 14.64
N LYS A 399 -3.34 12.67 15.50
CA LYS A 399 -3.51 14.14 15.35
C LYS A 399 -2.21 14.95 15.15
N ALA A 400 -1.12 14.58 15.82
CA ALA A 400 0.15 15.32 15.77
C ALA A 400 1.00 14.97 14.54
N ALA A 401 0.47 14.16 13.63
CA ALA A 401 1.20 13.78 12.44
C ALA A 401 1.45 14.99 11.52
N PRO A 402 2.62 15.03 10.85
CA PRO A 402 3.14 16.24 10.22
C PRO A 402 2.40 16.62 8.93
N ASN A 403 1.59 15.72 8.37
CA ASN A 403 0.87 15.95 7.13
C ASN A 403 -0.50 15.24 7.13
N PRO A 404 -1.42 15.65 6.23
CA PRO A 404 -2.76 15.06 6.15
C PRO A 404 -2.78 13.56 5.83
N GLY A 405 -1.78 13.04 5.11
CA GLY A 405 -1.70 11.62 4.78
C GLY A 405 -1.37 10.75 5.98
N GLU A 406 -0.50 11.20 6.88
CA GLU A 406 -0.25 10.48 8.14
C GLU A 406 -1.46 10.57 9.07
N ARG A 407 -2.14 11.73 9.14
CA ARG A 407 -3.38 11.86 9.92
C ARG A 407 -4.50 10.97 9.36
N GLY A 408 -4.48 10.70 8.05
CA GLY A 408 -5.46 9.88 7.34
C GLY A 408 -5.56 8.42 7.80
N PHE A 409 -4.55 7.87 8.49
CA PHE A 409 -4.60 6.53 9.09
C PHE A 409 -5.57 6.41 10.28
N SER A 410 -5.94 7.54 10.89
CA SER A 410 -6.85 7.57 12.05
C SER A 410 -8.23 7.06 11.67
N LEU A 411 -8.85 6.26 12.53
CA LEU A 411 -10.27 5.84 12.41
C LEU A 411 -11.24 6.90 12.97
N VAL A 412 -10.76 7.91 13.67
CA VAL A 412 -11.55 9.10 14.07
C VAL A 412 -10.99 10.37 13.43
N HIS A 413 -11.81 11.42 13.35
CA HIS A 413 -11.37 12.77 13.00
C HIS A 413 -10.57 13.40 14.16
N ASP A 414 -9.97 14.57 13.91
CA ASP A 414 -9.14 15.28 14.91
C ASP A 414 -9.95 15.69 16.16
N ASP A 415 -11.26 15.91 16.02
CA ASP A 415 -12.20 16.19 17.12
C ASP A 415 -12.73 14.91 17.82
N SER A 416 -12.19 13.75 17.46
CA SER A 416 -12.56 12.41 17.96
C SER A 416 -13.93 11.89 17.51
N THR A 417 -14.62 12.58 16.59
CA THR A 417 -15.82 12.03 15.96
C THR A 417 -15.46 10.89 14.99
N PRO A 418 -16.31 9.85 14.83
CA PRO A 418 -15.94 8.66 14.11
C PRO A 418 -15.86 8.90 12.60
N LYS A 419 -14.92 8.22 11.93
CA LYS A 419 -15.03 7.93 10.49
C LYS A 419 -15.84 6.64 10.29
N PRO A 420 -16.30 6.32 9.07
CA PRO A 420 -16.89 5.02 8.75
C PRO A 420 -16.03 3.83 9.20
N GLY A 421 -14.70 3.97 9.12
CA GLY A 421 -13.74 2.94 9.55
C GLY A 421 -13.81 2.59 11.04
N TYR A 422 -14.19 3.54 11.92
CA TYR A 422 -14.38 3.25 13.34
C TYR A 422 -15.60 2.34 13.58
N ALA A 423 -16.73 2.65 12.95
CA ALA A 423 -17.94 1.83 13.06
C ALA A 423 -17.70 0.41 12.48
N ALA A 424 -17.00 0.33 11.35
CA ALA A 424 -16.61 -0.94 10.72
C ALA A 424 -15.67 -1.77 11.60
N TYR A 425 -14.64 -1.16 12.21
CA TYR A 425 -13.77 -1.83 13.19
C TYR A 425 -14.60 -2.36 14.37
N ALA A 426 -15.48 -1.51 14.91
CA ALA A 426 -16.26 -1.83 16.08
C ALA A 426 -17.21 -3.02 15.83
N ASN A 427 -17.78 -3.10 14.63
CA ASN A 427 -18.64 -4.21 14.24
C ASN A 427 -17.85 -5.52 14.04
N VAL A 428 -16.73 -5.49 13.29
CA VAL A 428 -15.92 -6.71 13.08
C VAL A 428 -15.34 -7.24 14.40
N ALA A 429 -14.95 -6.37 15.33
CA ALA A 429 -14.49 -6.77 16.65
C ALA A 429 -15.56 -7.51 17.46
N ARG A 430 -16.82 -7.08 17.38
CA ARG A 430 -17.95 -7.75 18.05
C ARG A 430 -18.30 -9.09 17.42
N TRP A 431 -18.28 -9.17 16.10
CA TRP A 431 -18.56 -10.42 15.39
C TRP A 431 -17.48 -11.47 15.64
N LEU A 432 -16.21 -11.09 15.53
CA LEU A 432 -15.07 -11.97 15.75
C LEU A 432 -14.75 -12.22 17.24
N ALA A 433 -15.39 -11.52 18.17
CA ALA A 433 -15.26 -11.80 19.60
C ALA A 433 -15.72 -13.23 19.91
N GLY A 434 -14.84 -14.02 20.55
CA GLY A 434 -15.11 -15.43 20.87
C GLY A 434 -14.93 -16.41 19.70
N VAL A 435 -14.36 -16.00 18.56
CA VAL A 435 -13.95 -16.95 17.51
C VAL A 435 -12.83 -17.86 18.04
N LYS A 436 -12.94 -19.15 17.77
CA LYS A 436 -11.93 -20.16 18.11
C LYS A 436 -10.94 -20.34 16.96
N GLY A 437 -9.65 -20.52 17.30
CA GLY A 437 -8.65 -21.01 16.35
C GLY A 437 -8.45 -20.12 15.13
N THR A 438 -8.42 -20.75 13.95
CA THR A 438 -8.34 -20.15 12.62
C THR A 438 -9.71 -20.17 11.95
N GLY A 439 -9.90 -19.31 10.95
CA GLY A 439 -11.06 -19.36 10.05
C GLY A 439 -10.74 -20.09 8.76
N THR A 440 -11.77 -20.35 7.96
CA THR A 440 -11.62 -20.91 6.62
C THR A 440 -12.00 -19.87 5.59
N TRP A 441 -11.00 -19.38 4.85
CA TRP A 441 -11.19 -18.41 3.78
C TRP A 441 -11.49 -19.13 2.45
N LEU A 442 -12.68 -18.87 1.92
CA LEU A 442 -13.20 -19.42 0.68
C LEU A 442 -13.24 -18.34 -0.39
N ARG A 443 -12.47 -18.56 -1.46
CA ARG A 443 -12.49 -17.76 -2.69
C ARG A 443 -13.51 -18.41 -3.64
N LEU A 444 -14.77 -18.01 -3.52
CA LEU A 444 -15.88 -18.63 -4.27
C LEU A 444 -15.76 -18.31 -5.77
N THR A 445 -15.40 -17.07 -6.08
CA THR A 445 -15.05 -16.62 -7.44
C THR A 445 -13.75 -15.81 -7.35
N PRO A 446 -13.20 -15.32 -8.47
CA PRO A 446 -12.02 -14.44 -8.43
C PRO A 446 -12.23 -13.16 -7.60
N THR A 447 -13.48 -12.75 -7.40
CA THR A 447 -13.85 -11.50 -6.69
C THR A 447 -14.68 -11.75 -5.44
N THR A 448 -15.31 -12.92 -5.30
CA THR A 448 -16.23 -13.21 -4.20
C THR A 448 -15.53 -14.03 -3.11
N HIS A 449 -15.57 -13.51 -1.89
CA HIS A 449 -14.95 -14.14 -0.74
C HIS A 449 -15.97 -14.41 0.37
N LEU A 450 -15.75 -15.51 1.07
CA LEU A 450 -16.45 -15.86 2.31
C LEU A 450 -15.43 -16.38 3.30
N VAL A 451 -15.49 -15.93 4.55
CA VAL A 451 -14.65 -16.45 5.63
C VAL A 451 -15.54 -17.03 6.71
N LEU A 452 -15.40 -18.33 6.97
CA LEU A 452 -16.19 -19.08 7.94
C LEU A 452 -15.41 -19.24 9.25
N PHE A 453 -16.08 -19.00 10.38
CA PHE A 453 -15.52 -19.18 11.72
C PHE A 453 -16.45 -19.98 12.62
N GLU A 454 -15.87 -20.70 13.58
CA GLU A 454 -16.57 -21.26 14.74
C GLU A 454 -16.37 -20.37 15.96
N LYS A 455 -17.42 -20.19 16.76
CA LYS A 455 -17.40 -19.44 18.02
C LYS A 455 -17.31 -20.34 19.26
N SER A 456 -16.98 -19.73 20.39
CA SER A 456 -16.81 -20.39 21.68
C SER A 456 -18.06 -21.11 22.19
N ASP A 457 -19.25 -20.59 21.85
CA ASP A 457 -20.57 -21.16 22.13
C ASP A 457 -21.04 -22.21 21.11
N ASN A 458 -20.14 -22.64 20.21
CA ASN A 458 -20.39 -23.59 19.10
C ASN A 458 -21.36 -23.07 18.02
N THR A 459 -21.67 -21.77 18.01
CA THR A 459 -22.27 -21.13 16.83
C THR A 459 -21.22 -20.92 15.74
N SER A 460 -21.67 -20.66 14.52
CA SER A 460 -20.79 -20.38 13.39
C SER A 460 -21.20 -19.09 12.70
N ILE A 461 -20.21 -18.31 12.30
CA ILE A 461 -20.40 -17.04 11.62
C ILE A 461 -19.64 -17.01 10.30
N ALA A 462 -20.13 -16.23 9.34
CA ALA A 462 -19.39 -15.93 8.13
C ALA A 462 -19.31 -14.42 7.88
N VAL A 463 -18.21 -14.00 7.26
CA VAL A 463 -18.05 -12.67 6.69
C VAL A 463 -17.90 -12.82 5.18
N ALA A 464 -18.72 -12.14 4.39
CA ALA A 464 -18.76 -12.31 2.94
C ALA A 464 -18.76 -10.96 2.20
N TRP A 465 -18.08 -10.90 1.06
CA TRP A 465 -18.01 -9.70 0.21
C TRP A 465 -17.65 -10.07 -1.24
N ASP A 466 -17.87 -9.12 -2.15
CA ASP A 466 -17.34 -9.16 -3.52
C ASP A 466 -16.44 -7.96 -3.75
N THR A 467 -15.22 -8.16 -4.26
CA THR A 467 -14.23 -7.09 -4.35
C THR A 467 -14.51 -6.05 -5.43
N GLU A 468 -15.36 -6.36 -6.42
CA GLU A 468 -15.53 -5.54 -7.61
C GLU A 468 -16.94 -4.97 -7.77
N ALA A 469 -17.98 -5.75 -7.49
CA ALA A 469 -19.34 -5.38 -7.88
C ALA A 469 -20.40 -5.81 -6.88
N GLU A 470 -21.58 -5.20 -7.00
CA GLU A 470 -22.78 -5.71 -6.37
C GLU A 470 -23.25 -6.99 -7.07
N ARG A 471 -23.45 -8.06 -6.31
CA ARG A 471 -23.92 -9.35 -6.82
C ARG A 471 -24.88 -10.01 -5.84
N ALA A 472 -25.89 -10.69 -6.37
CA ALA A 472 -26.76 -11.56 -5.58
C ALA A 472 -26.30 -13.01 -5.73
N ILE A 473 -25.98 -13.68 -4.62
CA ILE A 473 -25.57 -15.08 -4.61
C ILE A 473 -26.60 -15.88 -3.80
N GLY A 474 -27.05 -17.03 -4.30
CA GLY A 474 -27.91 -17.92 -3.54
C GLY A 474 -27.19 -18.44 -2.29
N LEU A 475 -27.87 -18.41 -1.14
CA LEU A 475 -27.34 -18.95 0.11
C LEU A 475 -28.15 -20.19 0.51
N PRO A 476 -27.60 -21.41 0.36
CA PRO A 476 -28.32 -22.64 0.71
C PRO A 476 -28.38 -22.89 2.23
N LEU A 477 -28.05 -21.89 3.06
CA LEU A 477 -27.98 -21.99 4.51
C LEU A 477 -28.88 -20.95 5.17
N VAL A 478 -29.62 -21.39 6.19
CA VAL A 478 -30.48 -20.51 6.98
C VAL A 478 -29.63 -19.73 7.98
N THR A 479 -29.88 -18.42 8.08
CA THR A 479 -29.18 -17.52 8.99
C THR A 479 -30.09 -17.06 10.12
N SER A 480 -29.59 -17.05 11.36
CA SER A 480 -30.28 -16.47 12.53
C SER A 480 -30.15 -14.95 12.58
N ARG A 481 -29.03 -14.40 12.09
CA ARG A 481 -28.72 -12.96 12.17
C ARG A 481 -27.87 -12.52 10.98
N ARG A 482 -28.14 -11.30 10.50
CA ARG A 482 -27.37 -10.66 9.43
C ARG A 482 -27.15 -9.19 9.71
N GLU A 483 -25.95 -8.72 9.43
CA GLU A 483 -25.61 -7.30 9.54
C GLU A 483 -24.75 -6.82 8.38
N ASP A 484 -24.88 -5.54 8.04
CA ASP A 484 -23.91 -4.87 7.17
C ASP A 484 -22.60 -4.56 7.89
N MET A 485 -21.63 -4.01 7.17
CA MET A 485 -20.32 -3.64 7.71
C MET A 485 -20.40 -2.68 8.92
N MET A 486 -21.41 -1.83 8.96
CA MET A 486 -21.60 -0.82 10.00
C MET A 486 -22.41 -1.35 11.20
N GLY A 487 -22.94 -2.57 11.11
CA GLY A 487 -23.72 -3.24 12.16
C GLY A 487 -25.23 -3.08 12.03
N ARG A 488 -25.76 -2.50 10.94
CA ARG A 488 -27.21 -2.41 10.72
C ARG A 488 -27.75 -3.78 10.41
N SER A 489 -28.91 -4.12 10.96
CA SER A 489 -29.56 -5.40 10.68
C SER A 489 -30.00 -5.47 9.22
N LEU A 490 -29.73 -6.61 8.58
CA LEU A 490 -30.20 -6.90 7.23
C LEU A 490 -31.40 -7.86 7.30
N PRO A 491 -32.39 -7.74 6.41
CA PRO A 491 -33.53 -8.66 6.37
C PRO A 491 -33.08 -10.09 6.02
N ALA A 492 -33.87 -11.07 6.47
CA ALA A 492 -33.73 -12.45 6.01
C ALA A 492 -33.98 -12.51 4.49
N SER A 493 -33.17 -13.29 3.78
CA SER A 493 -33.26 -13.47 2.33
C SER A 493 -32.59 -14.79 1.93
N ASP A 494 -33.15 -15.50 0.94
CA ASP A 494 -32.51 -16.70 0.38
C ASP A 494 -31.31 -16.36 -0.51
N THR A 495 -31.04 -15.06 -0.70
CA THR A 495 -29.90 -14.52 -1.43
C THR A 495 -29.05 -13.61 -0.54
N LEU A 496 -27.75 -13.57 -0.82
CA LEU A 496 -26.80 -12.62 -0.26
C LEU A 496 -26.51 -11.54 -1.29
N ALA A 497 -26.89 -10.31 -0.97
CA ALA A 497 -26.43 -9.13 -1.70
C ALA A 497 -25.01 -8.80 -1.22
N LEU A 498 -24.02 -9.18 -2.02
CA LEU A 498 -22.61 -8.89 -1.79
C LEU A 498 -22.20 -7.64 -2.55
N SER A 499 -21.24 -6.92 -1.99
CA SER A 499 -20.58 -5.77 -2.59
C SER A 499 -19.16 -5.68 -2.02
N PRO A 500 -18.35 -4.66 -2.36
CA PRO A 500 -17.09 -4.41 -1.66
C PRO A 500 -17.26 -4.14 -0.17
N SER A 501 -18.49 -3.74 0.22
CA SER A 501 -19.17 -3.80 1.52
C SER A 501 -19.27 -5.19 2.17
N PRO A 502 -18.45 -5.61 3.14
CA PRO A 502 -18.66 -6.91 3.79
C PRO A 502 -19.96 -6.97 4.57
N ILE A 503 -20.58 -8.14 4.57
CA ILE A 503 -21.72 -8.48 5.40
C ILE A 503 -21.34 -9.59 6.38
N PHE A 504 -22.02 -9.61 7.50
CA PHE A 504 -21.85 -10.60 8.56
C PHE A 504 -23.08 -11.50 8.66
N LEU A 505 -22.85 -12.80 8.82
CA LEU A 505 -23.87 -13.83 8.87
C LEU A 505 -23.64 -14.69 10.11
N GLU A 506 -24.70 -14.98 10.84
CA GLU A 506 -24.75 -16.04 11.84
C GLU A 506 -25.70 -17.12 11.32
N PHE A 507 -25.27 -18.38 11.37
CA PHE A 507 -26.07 -19.49 10.86
C PHE A 507 -27.00 -20.07 11.94
N SER A 508 -28.21 -20.45 11.55
CA SER A 508 -29.18 -21.08 12.46
C SER A 508 -28.72 -22.46 12.93
N GLU A 509 -27.93 -23.15 12.11
CA GLU A 509 -27.29 -24.41 12.43
C GLU A 509 -25.76 -24.22 12.38
N SER A 510 -25.06 -24.83 13.33
CA SER A 510 -23.60 -24.77 13.40
C SER A 510 -22.97 -25.35 12.14
N GLN A 511 -22.05 -24.59 11.54
CA GLN A 511 -21.28 -24.96 10.37
C GLN A 511 -19.86 -25.31 10.78
N SER A 512 -19.37 -26.49 10.40
CA SER A 512 -17.96 -26.82 10.59
C SER A 512 -17.11 -25.90 9.70
N PRO A 513 -16.11 -25.20 10.26
CA PRO A 513 -15.18 -24.43 9.44
C PRO A 513 -14.23 -25.35 8.65
N SER A 514 -14.07 -26.62 9.03
CA SER A 514 -13.19 -27.54 8.30
C SER A 514 -13.81 -27.96 6.97
N ILE A 515 -13.09 -27.66 5.88
CA ILE A 515 -13.47 -28.02 4.51
C ILE A 515 -12.37 -28.90 3.93
N GLU A 516 -12.75 -30.09 3.48
CA GLU A 516 -11.84 -30.97 2.75
C GLU A 516 -11.73 -30.47 1.30
N MET A 517 -10.54 -29.98 0.93
CA MET A 517 -10.28 -29.51 -0.43
C MET A 517 -9.79 -30.65 -1.32
N LEU A 518 -10.45 -30.84 -2.46
CA LEU A 518 -10.01 -31.74 -3.51
C LEU A 518 -8.87 -31.14 -4.34
N ALA A 519 -8.25 -31.97 -5.18
CA ALA A 519 -7.27 -31.52 -6.17
C ALA A 519 -7.91 -30.53 -7.15
N ARG A 520 -7.20 -29.44 -7.46
CA ARG A 520 -7.65 -28.39 -8.38
C ARG A 520 -7.91 -28.96 -9.78
N LEU A 521 -8.96 -28.48 -10.44
CA LEU A 521 -9.22 -28.71 -11.87
C LEU A 521 -8.93 -27.43 -12.66
N ASP A 522 -8.22 -27.55 -13.78
CA ASP A 522 -8.06 -26.45 -14.73
C ASP A 522 -9.07 -26.69 -15.87
N VAL A 523 -10.01 -25.74 -16.06
CA VAL A 523 -11.15 -25.93 -16.96
C VAL A 523 -11.28 -24.75 -17.91
N MET A 524 -11.24 -25.03 -19.21
CA MET A 524 -11.40 -24.02 -20.25
C MET A 524 -12.83 -23.48 -20.26
N ARG A 525 -13.00 -22.16 -20.23
CA ARG A 525 -14.32 -21.54 -20.42
C ARG A 525 -14.84 -21.80 -21.83
N GLY A 526 -16.11 -22.14 -21.94
CA GLY A 526 -16.69 -22.60 -23.21
C GLY A 526 -16.02 -23.87 -23.74
N GLY A 527 -15.44 -24.71 -22.86
CA GLY A 527 -14.98 -26.05 -23.22
C GLY A 527 -16.10 -27.10 -23.10
N GLU A 528 -15.71 -28.37 -23.18
CA GLU A 528 -16.58 -29.49 -22.83
C GLU A 528 -16.82 -29.56 -21.32
N ASP A 529 -17.98 -30.08 -20.93
CA ASP A 529 -18.31 -30.28 -19.52
C ASP A 529 -17.36 -31.28 -18.85
N VAL A 530 -16.79 -30.91 -17.70
CA VAL A 530 -15.83 -31.75 -16.97
C VAL A 530 -16.55 -32.57 -15.91
N THR A 531 -16.28 -33.88 -15.84
CA THR A 531 -16.86 -34.74 -14.79
C THR A 531 -16.20 -34.42 -13.45
N LEU A 532 -17.00 -34.16 -12.42
CA LEU A 532 -16.49 -33.93 -11.07
C LEU A 532 -16.02 -35.25 -10.45
N PRO A 533 -14.92 -35.23 -9.68
CA PRO A 533 -14.32 -36.46 -9.13
C PRO A 533 -15.16 -37.11 -8.03
N ARG A 534 -16.16 -36.41 -7.47
CA ARG A 534 -17.10 -36.91 -6.47
C ARG A 534 -18.53 -36.57 -6.88
N GLY A 535 -19.44 -37.54 -6.68
CA GLY A 535 -20.87 -37.30 -6.80
C GLY A 535 -21.40 -36.47 -5.63
N GLY A 536 -22.50 -35.76 -5.84
CA GLY A 536 -23.12 -34.91 -4.82
C GLY A 536 -23.90 -33.75 -5.44
N GLU A 537 -24.66 -33.05 -4.60
CA GLU A 537 -25.34 -31.81 -4.96
C GLU A 537 -24.38 -30.63 -4.80
N TRP A 538 -23.66 -30.32 -5.87
CA TRP A 538 -22.66 -29.25 -5.89
C TRP A 538 -23.30 -27.87 -6.01
N ILE A 539 -22.90 -26.98 -5.11
CA ILE A 539 -23.12 -25.54 -5.16
C ILE A 539 -22.01 -24.94 -6.03
N ALA A 540 -22.38 -24.48 -7.22
CA ALA A 540 -21.48 -23.79 -8.13
C ALA A 540 -21.81 -22.29 -8.15
N PRO A 541 -20.80 -21.42 -8.00
CA PRO A 541 -20.98 -19.98 -8.14
C PRO A 541 -21.22 -19.60 -9.60
N ALA A 542 -22.17 -18.69 -9.84
CA ALA A 542 -22.44 -18.21 -11.19
C ALA A 542 -21.18 -17.58 -11.83
N PRO A 543 -20.92 -17.83 -13.12
CA PRO A 543 -21.80 -18.48 -14.09
C PRO A 543 -21.54 -19.99 -14.26
N LEU A 544 -20.73 -20.63 -13.41
CA LEU A 544 -20.49 -22.07 -13.45
C LEU A 544 -21.76 -22.81 -13.05
N VAL A 545 -22.02 -23.95 -13.69
CA VAL A 545 -23.21 -24.77 -13.42
C VAL A 545 -22.79 -26.22 -13.33
N VAL A 546 -23.33 -26.94 -12.34
CA VAL A 546 -23.18 -28.40 -12.26
C VAL A 546 -24.50 -29.07 -12.59
N ARG A 547 -24.46 -30.06 -13.48
CA ARG A 547 -25.61 -30.91 -13.86
C ARG A 547 -25.17 -32.35 -13.94
N ASP A 548 -25.88 -33.25 -13.29
CA ASP A 548 -25.60 -34.69 -13.30
C ASP A 548 -24.12 -35.02 -12.99
N GLY A 549 -23.52 -34.31 -12.03
CA GLY A 549 -22.11 -34.47 -11.64
C GLY A 549 -21.09 -33.92 -12.65
N ARG A 550 -21.52 -33.19 -13.68
CA ARG A 550 -20.65 -32.54 -14.67
C ARG A 550 -20.67 -31.03 -14.50
N LEU A 551 -19.50 -30.42 -14.51
CA LEU A 551 -19.28 -28.99 -14.46
C LEU A 551 -19.27 -28.39 -15.87
N ALA A 552 -20.20 -27.49 -16.13
CA ALA A 552 -20.24 -26.63 -17.30
C ALA A 552 -19.68 -25.24 -16.97
N VAL A 553 -18.69 -24.79 -17.75
CA VAL A 553 -18.10 -23.44 -17.65
C VAL A 553 -18.46 -22.67 -18.92
N PRO A 554 -19.40 -21.71 -18.89
CA PRO A 554 -19.79 -20.99 -20.10
C PRO A 554 -18.69 -20.05 -20.59
N ALA A 555 -18.71 -19.72 -21.89
CA ALA A 555 -17.73 -18.80 -22.49
C ALA A 555 -17.75 -17.39 -21.86
N SER A 556 -18.86 -17.00 -21.23
CA SER A 556 -19.00 -15.74 -20.49
C SER A 556 -18.34 -15.74 -19.11
N ALA A 557 -17.83 -16.89 -18.63
CA ALA A 557 -17.12 -16.96 -17.37
C ALA A 557 -15.85 -16.09 -17.39
N ALA A 558 -15.62 -15.40 -16.27
CA ALA A 558 -14.33 -14.75 -16.05
C ALA A 558 -13.26 -15.82 -15.82
N ASN A 559 -12.03 -15.53 -16.23
CA ASN A 559 -10.90 -16.39 -15.92
C ASN A 559 -10.49 -16.20 -14.45
N GLY A 560 -9.92 -17.23 -13.84
CA GLY A 560 -9.41 -17.19 -12.47
C GLY A 560 -9.89 -18.35 -11.60
N ASP A 561 -9.65 -18.25 -10.30
CA ASP A 561 -9.97 -19.31 -9.35
C ASP A 561 -11.43 -19.24 -8.88
N TYR A 562 -12.08 -20.40 -8.85
CA TYR A 562 -13.43 -20.63 -8.37
C TYR A 562 -13.42 -21.78 -7.36
N LEU A 563 -14.40 -21.79 -6.46
CA LEU A 563 -14.61 -22.90 -5.53
C LEU A 563 -16.06 -23.38 -5.58
N LEU A 564 -16.22 -24.66 -5.91
CA LEU A 564 -17.50 -25.35 -5.78
C LEU A 564 -17.55 -26.03 -4.42
N LEU A 565 -18.74 -26.11 -3.82
CA LEU A 565 -18.94 -26.70 -2.49
C LEU A 565 -20.01 -27.79 -2.56
N THR A 566 -19.83 -28.88 -1.83
CA THR A 566 -20.88 -29.88 -1.60
C THR A 566 -20.82 -30.39 -0.17
N ARG A 567 -21.92 -30.97 0.30
CA ARG A 567 -21.93 -31.73 1.55
C ARG A 567 -21.39 -33.14 1.32
N ASP A 568 -20.63 -33.63 2.28
CA ASP A 568 -20.31 -35.05 2.46
C ASP A 568 -20.65 -35.45 3.91
N GLY A 569 -21.86 -35.98 4.09
CA GLY A 569 -22.46 -36.16 5.40
C GLY A 569 -22.58 -34.83 6.16
N GLN A 570 -21.89 -34.72 7.30
CA GLN A 570 -21.86 -33.49 8.12
C GLN A 570 -20.72 -32.53 7.74
N LYS A 571 -19.81 -32.93 6.85
CA LYS A 571 -18.64 -32.15 6.44
C LYS A 571 -18.89 -31.41 5.12
N TRP A 572 -18.04 -30.43 4.86
CA TRP A 572 -17.98 -29.73 3.60
C TRP A 572 -16.81 -30.26 2.76
N LEU A 573 -17.07 -30.45 1.48
CA LEU A 573 -16.08 -30.77 0.45
C LEU A 573 -15.99 -29.59 -0.51
N GLY A 574 -14.76 -29.16 -0.82
CA GLY A 574 -14.49 -28.10 -1.78
C GLY A 574 -13.80 -28.65 -3.04
N GLN A 575 -14.24 -28.22 -4.22
CA GLN A 575 -13.58 -28.48 -5.49
C GLN A 575 -13.03 -27.17 -6.06
N PRO A 576 -11.72 -26.90 -5.90
CA PRO A 576 -11.07 -25.77 -6.55
C PRO A 576 -11.09 -25.94 -8.08
N VAL A 577 -11.45 -24.89 -8.81
CA VAL A 577 -11.48 -24.85 -10.27
C VAL A 577 -10.79 -23.58 -10.76
N LYS A 578 -9.77 -23.71 -11.61
CA LYS A 578 -9.17 -22.58 -12.32
C LYS A 578 -9.77 -22.49 -13.71
N VAL A 579 -10.57 -21.45 -13.95
CA VAL A 579 -11.14 -21.16 -15.26
C VAL A 579 -10.09 -20.46 -16.13
N ILE A 580 -9.81 -21.02 -17.30
CA ILE A 580 -8.79 -20.54 -18.24
C ILE A 580 -9.41 -20.17 -19.60
N PRO A 581 -8.86 -19.19 -20.34
CA PRO A 581 -9.34 -18.87 -21.68
C PRO A 581 -8.96 -19.97 -22.68
N PRO A 582 -9.64 -20.07 -23.84
CA PRO A 582 -9.24 -20.97 -24.92
C PRO A 582 -7.83 -20.69 -25.46
N LEU A 583 -7.49 -19.39 -25.52
CA LEU A 583 -6.16 -18.91 -25.87
C LEU A 583 -5.75 -17.91 -24.81
N GLU A 584 -4.67 -18.18 -24.09
CA GLU A 584 -4.06 -17.20 -23.19
C GLU A 584 -3.11 -16.30 -23.98
N ALA A 585 -3.04 -15.01 -23.64
CA ALA A 585 -2.09 -14.07 -24.22
C ALA A 585 -1.38 -13.29 -23.12
N ARG A 586 -0.05 -13.30 -23.13
CA ARG A 586 0.77 -12.50 -22.21
C ARG A 586 0.74 -11.02 -22.59
N PRO A 587 0.92 -10.08 -21.64
CA PRO A 587 1.06 -8.66 -21.96
C PRO A 587 2.11 -8.44 -23.05
N PRO A 588 1.83 -7.61 -24.06
CA PRO A 588 2.75 -7.41 -25.16
C PRO A 588 3.95 -6.58 -24.70
N VAL A 589 5.13 -6.91 -25.23
CA VAL A 589 6.37 -6.20 -24.97
C VAL A 589 6.82 -5.56 -26.27
N LEU A 590 7.20 -4.28 -26.21
CA LEU A 590 7.89 -3.63 -27.33
C LEU A 590 9.27 -4.26 -27.46
N ALA A 591 9.64 -4.70 -28.65
CA ALA A 591 10.94 -5.26 -28.95
C ALA A 591 11.54 -4.52 -30.15
N TRP A 592 12.85 -4.24 -30.10
CA TRP A 592 13.56 -3.71 -31.27
C TRP A 592 14.94 -4.36 -31.42
N PRO A 593 14.99 -5.63 -31.86
CA PRO A 593 16.24 -6.36 -32.06
C PRO A 593 17.18 -5.64 -33.02
N ALA A 594 18.49 -5.68 -32.75
CA ALA A 594 19.50 -4.87 -33.48
C ALA A 594 19.51 -5.10 -35.00
N ASP A 595 19.14 -6.30 -35.45
CA ASP A 595 19.08 -6.72 -36.85
C ASP A 595 17.77 -6.29 -37.57
N GLN A 596 16.76 -5.84 -36.84
CA GLN A 596 15.47 -5.42 -37.39
C GLN A 596 15.44 -3.92 -37.64
N GLN A 597 14.98 -3.49 -38.82
CA GLN A 597 14.89 -2.07 -39.17
C GLN A 597 13.81 -1.35 -38.34
N GLU A 598 12.71 -2.02 -38.04
CA GLU A 598 11.54 -1.46 -37.35
C GLU A 598 11.27 -2.23 -36.04
N PRO A 599 10.69 -1.59 -35.02
CA PRO A 599 10.30 -2.28 -33.79
C PRO A 599 9.06 -3.15 -34.02
N SER A 600 8.81 -4.07 -33.10
CA SER A 600 7.63 -4.94 -33.08
C SER A 600 7.00 -5.00 -31.69
N LEU A 601 5.70 -5.29 -31.64
CA LEU A 601 5.05 -5.74 -30.41
C LEU A 601 5.02 -7.26 -30.39
N GLU A 602 5.61 -7.84 -29.34
CA GLU A 602 5.68 -9.28 -29.14
C GLU A 602 4.75 -9.71 -28.01
N THR A 603 3.95 -10.75 -28.25
CA THR A 603 3.14 -11.41 -27.22
C THR A 603 3.32 -12.92 -27.34
N THR A 604 3.32 -13.62 -26.21
CA THR A 604 3.28 -15.09 -26.19
C THR A 604 1.84 -15.53 -26.00
N VAL A 605 1.36 -16.39 -26.90
CA VAL A 605 0.06 -17.05 -26.79
C VAL A 605 0.22 -18.51 -26.43
N ILE A 606 -0.73 -19.04 -25.65
CA ILE A 606 -0.77 -20.44 -25.21
C ILE A 606 -2.17 -20.98 -25.48
N SER A 607 -2.28 -22.04 -26.28
CA SER A 607 -3.57 -22.70 -26.55
C SER A 607 -3.92 -23.69 -25.45
N HIS A 608 -5.07 -23.48 -24.82
CA HIS A 608 -5.66 -24.40 -23.84
C HIS A 608 -6.78 -25.27 -24.45
N SER A 609 -7.06 -25.10 -25.74
CA SER A 609 -8.10 -25.84 -26.45
C SER A 609 -7.62 -27.22 -26.90
N ALA A 610 -8.54 -28.19 -26.92
CA ALA A 610 -8.32 -29.53 -27.46
C ALA A 610 -8.38 -29.58 -29.00
N VAL A 611 -8.89 -28.52 -29.63
CA VAL A 611 -8.93 -28.35 -31.09
C VAL A 611 -8.10 -27.14 -31.50
N PRO A 612 -7.63 -27.06 -32.76
CA PRO A 612 -6.87 -25.91 -33.20
C PRO A 612 -7.65 -24.60 -33.06
N VAL A 613 -6.94 -23.55 -32.63
CA VAL A 613 -7.52 -22.21 -32.45
C VAL A 613 -7.01 -21.31 -33.56
N THR A 614 -7.92 -20.75 -34.35
CA THR A 614 -7.57 -19.72 -35.31
C THR A 614 -7.40 -18.39 -34.59
N THR A 615 -6.20 -17.83 -34.62
CA THR A 615 -5.86 -16.59 -33.93
C THR A 615 -5.61 -15.48 -34.92
N ARG A 616 -6.24 -14.32 -34.70
CA ARG A 616 -5.94 -13.07 -35.39
C ARG A 616 -5.50 -12.04 -34.36
N LEU A 617 -4.44 -11.33 -34.67
CA LEU A 617 -3.96 -10.25 -33.82
C LEU A 617 -4.18 -8.92 -34.53
N ALA A 618 -4.78 -7.96 -33.83
CA ALA A 618 -4.97 -6.60 -34.32
C ALA A 618 -4.35 -5.59 -33.35
N VAL A 619 -3.49 -4.71 -33.85
CA VAL A 619 -2.95 -3.58 -33.11
C VAL A 619 -3.61 -2.31 -33.63
N LYS A 620 -4.36 -1.65 -32.75
CA LYS A 620 -5.07 -0.40 -33.03
C LYS A 620 -4.44 0.70 -32.20
N LEU A 621 -3.79 1.66 -32.85
CA LEU A 621 -3.19 2.82 -32.19
C LEU A 621 -3.86 4.10 -32.69
N ASP A 622 -4.18 5.00 -31.77
CA ASP A 622 -4.89 6.24 -32.04
C ASP A 622 -4.18 7.06 -33.14
N GLY A 623 -4.94 7.50 -34.14
CA GLY A 623 -4.42 8.33 -35.23
C GLY A 623 -3.50 7.62 -36.23
N THR A 624 -3.36 6.29 -36.16
CA THR A 624 -2.57 5.50 -37.12
C THR A 624 -3.43 4.47 -37.86
N ARG A 625 -2.87 3.86 -38.91
CA ARG A 625 -3.50 2.70 -39.56
C ARG A 625 -3.47 1.47 -38.63
N ASP A 626 -4.57 0.73 -38.60
CA ASP A 626 -4.63 -0.57 -37.92
C ASP A 626 -3.63 -1.55 -38.53
N ARG A 627 -2.96 -2.33 -37.69
CA ARG A 627 -2.05 -3.40 -38.11
C ARG A 627 -2.64 -4.75 -37.76
N PHE A 628 -2.46 -5.71 -38.64
CA PHE A 628 -2.98 -7.06 -38.48
C PHE A 628 -1.89 -8.07 -38.73
N LEU A 629 -1.80 -9.07 -37.86
CA LEU A 629 -1.15 -10.32 -38.21
C LEU A 629 -2.20 -11.23 -38.82
N GLU A 630 -1.87 -11.84 -39.97
CA GLU A 630 -2.76 -12.78 -40.65
C GLU A 630 -3.18 -13.92 -39.72
N ALA A 631 -4.38 -14.42 -39.96
CA ALA A 631 -4.93 -15.50 -39.15
C ALA A 631 -4.01 -16.72 -39.22
N SER A 632 -3.54 -17.19 -38.07
CA SER A 632 -2.73 -18.39 -37.98
C SER A 632 -3.38 -19.40 -37.04
N GLU A 633 -3.22 -20.66 -37.37
CA GLU A 633 -3.70 -21.75 -36.53
C GLU A 633 -2.66 -22.03 -35.44
N ILE A 634 -3.11 -22.00 -34.19
CA ILE A 634 -2.36 -22.43 -33.00
C ILE A 634 -2.84 -23.83 -32.66
N ALA A 635 -1.93 -24.80 -32.69
CA ALA A 635 -2.26 -26.19 -32.42
C ALA A 635 -2.66 -26.38 -30.94
N PRO A 636 -3.40 -27.46 -30.61
CA PRO A 636 -3.70 -27.81 -29.22
C PRO A 636 -2.44 -27.86 -28.34
N GLY A 637 -2.46 -27.16 -27.20
CA GLY A 637 -1.33 -27.11 -26.26
C GLY A 637 -0.11 -26.30 -26.73
N GLU A 638 -0.15 -25.70 -27.91
CA GLU A 638 1.00 -24.97 -28.45
C GLU A 638 1.23 -23.64 -27.69
N THR A 639 2.49 -23.36 -27.38
CA THR A 639 2.97 -22.03 -26.98
C THR A 639 3.68 -21.39 -28.17
N ARG A 640 3.19 -20.23 -28.63
CA ARG A 640 3.75 -19.52 -29.78
C ARG A 640 3.99 -18.06 -29.45
N GLN A 641 5.16 -17.54 -29.81
CA GLN A 641 5.41 -16.10 -29.81
C GLN A 641 4.85 -15.50 -31.12
N LEU A 642 4.04 -14.46 -30.98
CA LEU A 642 3.52 -13.67 -32.10
C LEU A 642 4.20 -12.31 -32.06
N SER A 643 4.62 -11.82 -33.22
CA SER A 643 5.29 -10.53 -33.38
C SER A 643 4.57 -9.71 -34.45
N VAL A 644 4.21 -8.47 -34.11
CA VAL A 644 3.55 -7.53 -35.03
C VAL A 644 4.52 -6.39 -35.30
N PRO A 645 5.05 -6.27 -36.53
CA PRO A 645 5.87 -5.13 -36.93
C PRO A 645 5.11 -3.80 -36.76
N LEU A 646 5.80 -2.76 -36.31
CA LEU A 646 5.24 -1.42 -36.12
C LEU A 646 5.65 -0.47 -37.26
N ASP A 647 5.41 -0.91 -38.48
CA ASP A 647 5.84 -0.27 -39.72
C ASP A 647 5.24 1.12 -39.94
N GLY A 648 6.08 2.09 -40.27
CA GLY A 648 5.68 3.48 -40.51
C GLY A 648 5.25 4.27 -39.26
N LEU A 649 5.65 3.83 -38.06
CA LEU A 649 5.58 4.66 -36.86
C LEU A 649 6.82 5.56 -36.73
N SER A 650 6.62 6.76 -36.20
CA SER A 650 7.65 7.77 -36.04
C SER A 650 8.32 7.65 -34.67
N GLN A 651 9.63 7.84 -34.63
CA GLN A 651 10.33 8.03 -33.37
C GLN A 651 9.79 9.29 -32.67
N GLY A 652 9.70 9.24 -31.34
CA GLY A 652 9.24 10.37 -30.56
C GLY A 652 7.75 10.66 -30.66
N THR A 653 6.94 9.71 -31.14
CA THR A 653 5.49 9.79 -31.02
C THR A 653 5.03 8.81 -29.95
N ARG A 654 4.25 9.30 -28.97
CA ARG A 654 3.58 8.45 -27.98
C ARG A 654 2.33 7.84 -28.61
N TYR A 655 2.28 6.51 -28.64
CA TYR A 655 1.18 5.74 -29.19
C TYR A 655 0.35 5.12 -28.07
N ARG A 656 -0.96 5.39 -28.11
CA ARG A 656 -1.96 4.77 -27.22
C ARG A 656 -2.93 3.95 -28.03
N GLY A 657 -3.47 2.91 -27.40
CA GLY A 657 -4.49 2.08 -28.03
C GLY A 657 -4.59 0.71 -27.38
N LYS A 658 -4.75 -0.33 -28.21
CA LYS A 658 -4.87 -1.71 -27.73
C LYS A 658 -4.39 -2.75 -28.74
N MET A 659 -3.93 -3.87 -28.22
CA MET A 659 -3.74 -5.12 -28.94
C MET A 659 -4.93 -6.04 -28.67
N ALA A 660 -5.68 -6.40 -29.70
CA ALA A 660 -6.74 -7.41 -29.61
C ALA A 660 -6.19 -8.75 -30.13
N VAL A 661 -6.27 -9.78 -29.31
CA VAL A 661 -6.02 -11.17 -29.69
C VAL A 661 -7.38 -11.84 -29.83
N ASP A 662 -7.85 -11.91 -31.08
CA ASP A 662 -9.06 -12.61 -31.48
C ASP A 662 -8.74 -14.09 -31.64
N SER A 663 -9.54 -14.95 -31.02
CA SER A 663 -9.45 -16.39 -31.20
C SER A 663 -10.80 -16.96 -31.63
N ARG A 664 -10.76 -17.93 -32.54
CA ARG A 664 -11.93 -18.67 -33.01
C ARG A 664 -11.68 -20.16 -32.91
N HIS A 665 -12.62 -20.87 -32.33
CA HIS A 665 -12.66 -22.32 -32.24
C HIS A 665 -14.12 -22.77 -32.27
N GLU A 666 -14.45 -23.79 -33.06
CA GLU A 666 -15.80 -24.40 -33.10
C GLU A 666 -16.98 -23.40 -33.24
N GLY A 667 -16.80 -22.36 -34.06
CA GLY A 667 -17.84 -21.33 -34.27
C GLY A 667 -18.00 -20.32 -33.12
N ARG A 668 -17.20 -20.43 -32.06
CA ARG A 668 -17.12 -19.46 -30.95
C ARG A 668 -15.99 -18.46 -31.23
N ARG A 669 -16.21 -17.21 -30.80
CA ARG A 669 -15.20 -16.14 -30.82
C ARG A 669 -14.88 -15.78 -29.37
N ASP A 670 -13.61 -15.68 -29.06
CA ASP A 670 -13.13 -15.06 -27.83
C ASP A 670 -12.15 -13.93 -28.18
N GLU A 671 -12.11 -12.87 -27.38
CA GLU A 671 -11.24 -11.71 -27.62
C GLU A 671 -10.56 -11.33 -26.31
N ILE A 672 -9.23 -11.25 -26.34
CA ILE A 672 -8.42 -10.65 -25.27
C ILE A 672 -7.99 -9.27 -25.76
N SER A 673 -8.32 -8.23 -25.00
CA SER A 673 -7.90 -6.86 -25.27
C SER A 673 -6.83 -6.43 -24.27
N LEU A 674 -5.62 -6.20 -24.75
CA LEU A 674 -4.47 -5.75 -23.98
C LEU A 674 -4.23 -4.26 -24.27
N PRO A 675 -4.29 -3.36 -23.26
CA PRO A 675 -4.04 -1.94 -23.49
C PRO A 675 -2.59 -1.69 -23.92
N LEU A 676 -2.38 -0.66 -24.75
CA LEU A 676 -1.07 -0.24 -25.22
C LEU A 676 -0.85 1.25 -24.90
N ASP A 677 0.30 1.57 -24.33
CA ASP A 677 0.82 2.94 -24.18
C ASP A 677 2.35 2.86 -24.25
N PHE A 678 2.93 3.28 -25.37
CA PHE A 678 4.37 3.22 -25.59
C PHE A 678 4.85 4.35 -26.51
N THR A 679 6.14 4.67 -26.43
CA THR A 679 6.80 5.57 -27.39
C THR A 679 7.99 4.85 -27.99
N ILE A 680 8.26 5.09 -29.27
CA ILE A 680 9.45 4.59 -29.94
C ILE A 680 10.57 5.61 -29.78
N LEU A 681 11.61 5.25 -29.05
CA LEU A 681 12.82 6.06 -28.89
C LEU A 681 14.05 5.20 -29.13
N SER A 682 15.03 5.76 -29.82
CA SER A 682 16.33 5.12 -30.02
C SER A 682 17.50 6.03 -29.72
N ALA A 683 18.61 5.43 -29.34
CA ALA A 683 19.93 6.04 -29.31
C ALA A 683 20.74 5.51 -30.49
N ALA A 684 21.28 6.40 -31.32
CA ALA A 684 22.12 6.05 -32.46
C ALA A 684 23.53 5.60 -32.03
N PRO A 685 24.21 4.71 -32.78
CA PRO A 685 25.54 4.25 -32.41
C PRO A 685 26.62 5.30 -32.70
N VAL A 686 27.60 5.42 -31.81
CA VAL A 686 28.77 6.30 -31.95
C VAL A 686 30.02 5.44 -32.19
N PRO A 687 30.80 5.71 -33.26
CA PRO A 687 32.06 5.01 -33.49
C PRO A 687 33.04 5.17 -32.32
N ARG A 688 33.86 4.14 -32.07
CA ARG A 688 34.84 4.16 -30.98
C ARG A 688 35.80 5.36 -31.11
N GLY A 689 35.87 6.19 -30.07
CA GLY A 689 36.71 7.41 -30.05
C GLY A 689 36.12 8.61 -30.81
N GLY A 690 34.88 8.49 -31.31
CA GLY A 690 34.14 9.58 -31.96
C GLY A 690 33.25 10.38 -31.00
N GLN A 691 32.54 11.36 -31.56
CA GLN A 691 31.46 12.10 -30.90
C GLN A 691 30.16 11.90 -31.71
N PRO A 692 28.98 12.03 -31.11
CA PRO A 692 27.72 11.94 -31.86
C PRO A 692 27.64 13.00 -32.97
N ASP A 693 27.28 12.59 -34.18
CA ASP A 693 26.87 13.50 -35.24
C ASP A 693 25.37 13.81 -35.10
N TRP A 694 25.06 14.82 -34.28
CA TRP A 694 23.70 15.25 -34.01
C TRP A 694 22.94 15.73 -35.25
N SER A 695 23.61 16.01 -36.37
CA SER A 695 22.90 16.36 -37.63
C SER A 695 22.22 15.15 -38.28
N GLN A 696 22.67 13.94 -37.94
CA GLN A 696 22.19 12.67 -38.50
C GLN A 696 21.23 11.93 -37.56
N ILE A 697 21.01 12.44 -36.34
CA ILE A 697 20.13 11.83 -35.34
C ILE A 697 18.81 12.61 -35.34
N PRO A 698 17.63 11.99 -35.56
CA PRO A 698 16.36 12.70 -35.51
C PRO A 698 16.11 13.34 -34.13
N ALA A 699 15.70 14.61 -34.12
CA ALA A 699 15.27 15.29 -32.91
C ALA A 699 13.81 14.93 -32.57
N VAL A 700 13.59 14.40 -31.37
CA VAL A 700 12.28 14.01 -30.86
C VAL A 700 11.68 15.17 -30.06
N ASP A 701 10.59 15.76 -30.53
CA ASP A 701 9.82 16.76 -29.78
C ASP A 701 8.94 16.08 -28.72
N PHE A 702 9.14 16.45 -27.45
CA PHE A 702 8.36 15.94 -26.32
C PHE A 702 7.53 17.01 -25.60
N SER A 703 7.38 18.19 -26.20
CA SER A 703 6.77 19.37 -25.57
C SER A 703 5.28 19.18 -25.23
N ALA A 704 4.56 18.38 -26.01
CA ALA A 704 3.12 18.19 -25.84
C ALA A 704 2.71 16.89 -25.13
N TRP A 705 3.67 16.07 -24.66
CA TRP A 705 3.37 14.70 -24.26
C TRP A 705 2.63 14.60 -22.92
N ASP A 706 3.16 15.24 -21.88
CA ASP A 706 2.61 15.14 -20.53
C ASP A 706 3.03 16.33 -19.64
N PRO A 707 2.51 17.55 -19.89
CA PRO A 707 2.91 18.73 -19.13
C PRO A 707 2.46 18.64 -17.67
N PHE A 708 3.34 18.99 -16.73
CA PHE A 708 3.05 19.10 -15.30
C PHE A 708 2.75 20.56 -14.94
N GLY A 709 1.75 20.78 -14.08
CA GLY A 709 1.39 22.13 -13.62
C GLY A 709 0.50 22.93 -14.57
N GLY A 710 -0.06 22.28 -15.60
CA GLY A 710 -0.92 22.90 -16.62
C GLY A 710 -0.25 22.98 -18.00
N PRO A 711 -0.99 23.38 -19.05
CA PRO A 711 -0.43 23.53 -20.38
C PRO A 711 0.65 24.62 -20.41
N ILE A 712 1.73 24.38 -21.17
CA ILE A 712 2.79 25.36 -21.44
C ILE A 712 2.73 25.70 -22.94
N ALA A 713 2.76 26.99 -23.27
CA ALA A 713 2.78 27.40 -24.66
C ALA A 713 4.15 27.05 -25.28
N PRO A 714 4.24 26.55 -26.53
CA PRO A 714 5.52 26.18 -27.14
C PRO A 714 6.53 27.34 -27.24
N GLU A 715 6.04 28.58 -27.26
CA GLU A 715 6.85 29.80 -27.23
C GLU A 715 7.40 30.15 -25.84
N ASP A 716 6.71 29.71 -24.77
CA ASP A 716 7.10 29.83 -23.35
C ASP A 716 8.14 28.73 -23.06
N CYS A 717 7.81 27.47 -23.34
CA CYS A 717 8.78 26.37 -23.24
C CYS A 717 8.49 25.26 -24.26
N SER A 718 9.50 24.82 -25.00
CA SER A 718 9.47 23.60 -25.82
C SER A 718 10.82 22.89 -25.82
N ALA A 719 10.83 21.58 -26.05
CA ALA A 719 12.05 20.80 -25.97
C ALA A 719 12.10 19.61 -26.93
N THR A 720 13.30 19.36 -27.43
CA THR A 720 13.62 18.17 -28.23
C THR A 720 14.72 17.34 -27.59
N LEU A 721 14.67 16.02 -27.82
CA LEU A 721 15.66 15.05 -27.38
C LEU A 721 16.31 14.35 -28.58
N GLN A 722 17.63 14.22 -28.54
CA GLN A 722 18.40 13.30 -29.37
C GLN A 722 19.24 12.41 -28.46
N ALA A 723 19.41 11.14 -28.83
CA ALA A 723 20.20 10.20 -28.05
C ALA A 723 21.20 9.44 -28.94
N ALA A 724 22.36 9.14 -28.36
CA ALA A 724 23.37 8.30 -28.97
C ALA A 724 24.07 7.44 -27.92
N HIS A 725 24.71 6.34 -28.30
CA HIS A 725 25.44 5.47 -27.37
C HIS A 725 26.74 5.00 -27.97
N GLY A 726 27.74 4.79 -27.12
CA GLY A 726 29.05 4.30 -27.55
C GLY A 726 29.80 3.64 -26.40
N VAL A 727 31.09 3.36 -26.63
CA VAL A 727 31.94 2.70 -25.62
C VAL A 727 32.09 3.52 -24.33
N GLU A 728 31.94 4.85 -24.42
CA GLU A 728 32.13 5.76 -23.28
C GLU A 728 30.87 5.87 -22.40
N GLY A 729 29.67 5.76 -22.99
CA GLY A 729 28.42 5.95 -22.27
C GLY A 729 27.23 6.25 -23.16
N LEU A 730 26.15 6.72 -22.51
CA LEU A 730 24.95 7.24 -23.15
C LEU A 730 25.09 8.76 -23.32
N HIS A 731 24.92 9.23 -24.56
CA HIS A 731 24.90 10.65 -24.91
C HIS A 731 23.47 11.12 -25.11
N LEU A 732 23.10 12.24 -24.49
CA LEU A 732 21.83 12.91 -24.69
C LEU A 732 22.09 14.35 -25.12
N ARG A 733 21.35 14.83 -26.12
CA ARG A 733 21.23 16.24 -26.45
C ARG A 733 19.81 16.68 -26.22
N VAL A 734 19.62 17.64 -25.33
CA VAL A 734 18.32 18.28 -25.09
C VAL A 734 18.41 19.72 -25.54
N VAL A 735 17.61 20.09 -26.53
CA VAL A 735 17.50 21.48 -27.01
C VAL A 735 16.20 22.04 -26.47
N VAL A 736 16.30 23.06 -25.63
CA VAL A 736 15.19 23.73 -24.96
C VAL A 736 15.04 25.12 -25.54
N ARG A 737 13.84 25.45 -25.99
CA ARG A 737 13.41 26.83 -26.17
C ARG A 737 12.71 27.27 -24.91
N ASP A 738 13.15 28.39 -24.37
CA ASP A 738 12.66 28.95 -23.12
C ASP A 738 12.88 30.47 -23.17
N ASP A 739 11.80 31.24 -22.96
CA ASP A 739 11.84 32.69 -23.08
C ASP A 739 12.58 33.38 -21.92
N GLU A 740 12.67 32.74 -20.75
CA GLU A 740 13.39 33.25 -19.59
C GLU A 740 14.18 32.17 -18.83
N HIS A 741 15.48 32.02 -19.14
CA HIS A 741 16.33 31.10 -18.37
C HIS A 741 16.64 31.61 -16.96
N LEU A 742 15.92 31.09 -15.97
CA LEU A 742 16.07 31.34 -14.56
C LEU A 742 16.61 30.11 -13.83
N GLN A 743 17.87 30.18 -13.40
CA GLN A 743 18.42 29.18 -12.48
C GLN A 743 19.43 29.82 -11.53
N THR A 744 18.95 30.12 -10.33
CA THR A 744 19.70 30.72 -9.22
C THR A 744 19.97 29.72 -8.10
N ARG A 745 19.41 28.51 -8.19
CA ARG A 745 19.58 27.44 -7.20
C ARG A 745 20.79 26.58 -7.55
N SER A 746 21.19 25.74 -6.60
CA SER A 746 22.33 24.84 -6.72
C SER A 746 22.13 23.60 -5.85
N GLY A 747 22.92 22.56 -6.07
CA GLY A 747 22.83 21.33 -5.29
C GLY A 747 21.48 20.64 -5.46
N GLU A 748 20.88 20.21 -4.34
CA GLU A 748 19.60 19.51 -4.38
C GLU A 748 18.44 20.36 -4.88
N ASP A 749 18.52 21.69 -4.82
CA ASP A 749 17.40 22.60 -5.11
C ASP A 749 17.27 22.97 -6.59
N ILE A 750 18.19 22.52 -7.46
CA ILE A 750 18.18 22.88 -8.89
C ILE A 750 16.85 22.53 -9.58
N TRP A 751 16.14 21.50 -9.10
CA TRP A 751 14.85 21.06 -9.64
C TRP A 751 13.76 22.13 -9.61
N SER A 752 13.90 23.14 -8.74
CA SER A 752 12.86 24.14 -8.48
C SER A 752 12.84 25.29 -9.49
N GLN A 753 13.83 25.34 -10.39
CA GLN A 753 13.89 26.27 -11.52
C GLN A 753 14.46 25.54 -12.75
N ASP A 754 14.89 26.27 -13.78
CA ASP A 754 15.23 25.66 -15.08
C ASP A 754 16.34 24.64 -14.99
N SER A 755 15.94 23.40 -15.18
CA SER A 755 16.76 22.21 -15.00
C SER A 755 16.08 21.01 -15.66
N ILE A 756 16.87 19.99 -15.93
CA ILE A 756 16.36 18.71 -16.44
C ILE A 756 16.64 17.66 -15.38
N GLN A 757 15.58 17.04 -14.88
CA GLN A 757 15.66 15.80 -14.11
C GLN A 757 15.59 14.61 -15.07
N ILE A 758 16.48 13.65 -14.90
CA ILE A 758 16.74 12.55 -15.83
C ILE A 758 16.72 11.24 -15.04
N GLY A 759 15.66 10.46 -15.22
CA GLY A 759 15.52 9.10 -14.70
C GLY A 759 16.19 8.10 -15.64
N LEU A 760 16.99 7.17 -15.10
CA LEU A 760 17.65 6.11 -15.87
C LEU A 760 17.51 4.75 -15.18
N ASP A 761 17.25 3.72 -15.98
CA ASP A 761 17.19 2.32 -15.56
C ASP A 761 17.82 1.40 -16.64
N PRO A 762 19.13 1.08 -16.57
CA PRO A 762 19.77 0.11 -17.47
C PRO A 762 19.21 -1.32 -17.37
N ASP A 763 18.34 -1.62 -16.41
CA ASP A 763 17.76 -2.94 -16.21
C ASP A 763 16.31 -3.04 -16.70
N HIS A 764 15.79 -2.06 -17.44
CA HIS A 764 14.40 -1.96 -17.88
C HIS A 764 13.77 -3.25 -18.44
N GLN A 765 14.57 -4.11 -19.09
CA GLN A 765 14.09 -5.37 -19.67
C GLN A 765 13.99 -6.53 -18.67
N LYS A 766 14.46 -6.36 -17.43
CA LYS A 766 14.27 -7.32 -16.34
C LYS A 766 12.84 -7.22 -15.80
N THR A 767 12.38 -8.31 -15.20
CA THR A 767 11.12 -8.31 -14.46
C THR A 767 11.34 -7.63 -13.12
N TRP A 768 10.41 -6.76 -12.72
CA TRP A 768 10.36 -6.20 -11.39
C TRP A 768 10.08 -7.32 -10.37
N GLU A 769 10.99 -7.50 -9.42
CA GLU A 769 10.85 -8.45 -8.34
C GLU A 769 10.32 -7.73 -7.10
N ALA A 770 9.29 -8.30 -6.47
CA ALA A 770 8.76 -7.78 -5.22
C ALA A 770 9.86 -7.83 -4.15
N ASN A 771 10.13 -6.68 -3.56
CA ASN A 771 10.82 -6.64 -2.27
C ASN A 771 10.31 -5.46 -1.47
N ASP A 772 10.39 -5.61 -0.17
CA ASP A 772 9.53 -4.89 0.73
C ASP A 772 10.20 -3.57 1.22
N LEU A 773 11.51 -3.32 1.02
CA LEU A 773 12.29 -2.33 1.87
C LEU A 773 12.14 -0.89 1.47
N PHE A 774 11.69 -0.65 0.26
CA PHE A 774 11.32 0.62 -0.34
C PHE A 774 11.21 0.29 -1.81
N GLY A 775 10.07 0.63 -2.41
CA GLY A 775 9.94 0.82 -3.86
C GLY A 775 10.89 0.00 -4.73
N LEU A 776 10.51 -1.26 -4.94
CA LEU A 776 10.67 -2.02 -6.19
C LEU A 776 12.11 -2.45 -6.55
N LYS A 777 12.35 -3.77 -6.64
CA LYS A 777 13.70 -4.35 -6.77
C LYS A 777 13.94 -5.18 -8.04
N GLY A 778 15.24 -5.30 -8.35
CA GLY A 778 15.86 -5.99 -9.50
C GLY A 778 16.64 -5.02 -10.40
N HIS A 779 16.29 -3.74 -10.31
CA HIS A 779 16.70 -2.70 -11.26
C HIS A 779 17.66 -1.68 -10.63
N ARG A 780 18.67 -1.26 -11.38
CA ARG A 780 19.54 -0.14 -11.04
C ARG A 780 18.86 1.16 -11.48
N VAL A 781 18.15 1.82 -10.56
CA VAL A 781 17.44 3.07 -10.85
C VAL A 781 18.26 4.27 -10.42
N PHE A 782 18.25 5.32 -11.25
CA PHE A 782 18.90 6.59 -10.99
C PHE A 782 18.00 7.78 -11.32
N GLU A 783 18.16 8.87 -10.56
CA GLU A 783 17.60 10.18 -10.92
C GLU A 783 18.70 11.22 -10.83
N TYR A 784 19.09 11.74 -12.00
CA TYR A 784 20.09 12.78 -12.16
C TYR A 784 19.45 14.13 -12.46
N GLY A 785 20.14 15.20 -12.11
CA GLY A 785 19.79 16.57 -12.47
C GLY A 785 20.90 17.23 -13.24
N VAL A 786 20.54 17.99 -14.26
CA VAL A 786 21.44 18.91 -14.96
C VAL A 786 20.83 20.30 -14.99
N ALA A 787 21.65 21.32 -14.79
CA ALA A 787 21.24 22.71 -14.79
C ALA A 787 22.39 23.63 -15.20
N TRP A 788 22.08 24.89 -15.49
CA TRP A 788 23.06 25.92 -15.81
C TRP A 788 22.60 27.25 -15.24
N ASN A 789 23.48 27.94 -14.50
CA ASN A 789 23.13 29.19 -13.80
C ASN A 789 23.61 30.46 -14.53
N GLY A 790 23.83 30.37 -15.84
CA GLY A 790 24.44 31.45 -16.63
C GLY A 790 25.98 31.49 -16.59
N LYS A 791 26.62 30.76 -15.66
CA LYS A 791 28.09 30.76 -15.50
C LYS A 791 28.71 29.38 -15.61
N GLN A 792 28.14 28.38 -14.95
CA GLN A 792 28.70 27.04 -14.91
C GLN A 792 27.61 25.97 -15.03
N PRO A 793 27.89 24.85 -15.73
CA PRO A 793 27.03 23.67 -15.70
C PRO A 793 27.05 23.06 -14.30
N MET A 794 25.93 22.47 -13.90
CA MET A 794 25.75 21.82 -12.60
C MET A 794 25.11 20.46 -12.79
N THR A 795 25.57 19.48 -12.02
CA THR A 795 24.98 18.13 -11.96
C THR A 795 24.58 17.78 -10.53
N TRP A 796 23.58 16.92 -10.38
CA TRP A 796 23.15 16.39 -9.09
C TRP A 796 22.61 14.96 -9.23
N ARG A 797 22.69 14.15 -8.17
CA ARG A 797 22.05 12.83 -8.10
C ARG A 797 21.09 12.77 -6.92
N TRP A 798 19.79 12.69 -7.19
CA TRP A 798 18.75 12.54 -6.15
C TRP A 798 18.50 11.09 -5.78
N VAL A 799 18.53 10.18 -6.76
CA VAL A 799 18.21 8.76 -6.56
C VAL A 799 19.33 7.89 -7.12
N SER A 800 19.65 6.83 -6.38
CA SER A 800 20.51 5.72 -6.79
C SER A 800 20.06 4.49 -6.03
N TYR A 801 19.75 3.40 -6.74
CA TYR A 801 19.52 2.08 -6.12
C TYR A 801 20.81 1.25 -6.02
N VAL A 802 21.95 1.82 -6.41
CA VAL A 802 23.28 1.23 -6.30
C VAL A 802 23.99 1.84 -5.08
N PRO A 803 24.26 1.06 -4.01
CA PRO A 803 24.88 1.56 -2.78
C PRO A 803 26.23 2.26 -2.99
N GLU A 804 27.01 1.83 -3.98
CA GLU A 804 28.32 2.39 -4.32
C GLU A 804 28.24 3.78 -4.95
N LEU A 805 27.03 4.24 -5.30
CA LEU A 805 26.76 5.52 -5.95
C LEU A 805 25.93 6.41 -5.01
N PRO A 806 26.58 7.27 -4.18
CA PRO A 806 25.91 8.03 -3.12
C PRO A 806 24.93 9.07 -3.66
N VAL A 807 23.76 9.21 -3.02
CA VAL A 807 22.76 10.24 -3.34
C VAL A 807 23.06 11.57 -2.65
N GLY A 808 22.43 12.65 -3.11
CA GLY A 808 22.55 13.98 -2.50
C GLY A 808 23.90 14.65 -2.74
N VAL A 809 24.51 14.37 -3.90
CA VAL A 809 25.83 14.91 -4.28
C VAL A 809 25.85 15.31 -5.76
N ALA A 810 26.78 16.19 -6.12
CA ALA A 810 27.13 16.41 -7.52
C ALA A 810 27.81 15.17 -8.11
N GLU A 811 27.57 14.90 -9.39
CA GLU A 811 28.19 13.78 -10.11
C GLU A 811 29.13 14.33 -11.20
N PRO A 812 30.41 14.57 -10.88
CA PRO A 812 31.35 15.21 -11.82
C PRO A 812 31.75 14.29 -12.99
N ARG A 813 31.44 12.99 -12.92
CA ARG A 813 31.67 12.06 -14.03
C ARG A 813 30.65 12.23 -15.16
N VAL A 814 29.46 12.77 -14.87
CA VAL A 814 28.50 13.16 -15.91
C VAL A 814 29.03 14.42 -16.59
N GLN A 815 29.41 14.30 -17.86
CA GLN A 815 29.99 15.42 -18.60
C GLN A 815 28.86 16.24 -19.20
N LEU A 816 28.74 17.50 -18.77
CA LEU A 816 27.69 18.41 -19.19
C LEU A 816 28.28 19.64 -19.88
N ARG A 817 27.87 19.88 -21.13
CA ARG A 817 28.15 21.11 -21.87
C ARG A 817 26.83 21.82 -22.15
N VAL A 818 26.77 23.10 -21.80
CA VAL A 818 25.57 23.93 -22.00
C VAL A 818 25.93 25.13 -22.85
N LYS A 819 25.11 25.40 -23.86
CA LYS A 819 25.23 26.56 -24.74
C LYS A 819 23.87 27.23 -24.85
N ARG A 820 23.78 28.53 -24.57
CA ARG A 820 22.57 29.32 -24.81
C ARG A 820 22.79 30.33 -25.92
N GLU A 821 21.89 30.38 -26.89
CA GLU A 821 21.85 31.33 -28.00
C GLU A 821 20.43 31.90 -28.12
N GLY A 822 20.22 33.15 -27.70
CA GLY A 822 18.88 33.73 -27.63
C GLY A 822 18.00 33.04 -26.58
N ASP A 823 16.83 32.57 -27.01
CA ASP A 823 15.86 31.78 -26.23
C ASP A 823 16.13 30.27 -26.31
N ILE A 824 17.23 29.82 -26.95
CA ILE A 824 17.56 28.39 -27.09
C ILE A 824 18.72 28.00 -26.18
N THR A 825 18.49 27.07 -25.25
CA THR A 825 19.53 26.40 -24.45
C THR A 825 19.73 24.95 -24.92
N THR A 826 20.94 24.61 -25.34
CA THR A 826 21.34 23.25 -25.69
C THR A 826 22.14 22.61 -24.56
N TYR A 827 21.70 21.44 -24.10
CA TYR A 827 22.38 20.59 -23.12
C TYR A 827 22.93 19.35 -23.81
N ASP A 828 24.26 19.24 -23.92
CA ASP A 828 24.96 18.03 -24.34
C ASP A 828 25.46 17.29 -23.10
N ILE A 829 24.97 16.07 -22.90
CA ILE A 829 25.17 15.28 -21.69
C ILE A 829 25.78 13.92 -22.06
N LEU A 830 26.88 13.54 -21.42
CA LEU A 830 27.41 12.18 -21.45
C LEU A 830 27.27 11.56 -20.05
N PHE A 831 26.54 10.44 -20.00
CA PHE A 831 26.44 9.55 -18.85
C PHE A 831 27.37 8.35 -19.07
N PRO A 832 28.56 8.32 -18.44
CA PRO A 832 29.42 7.14 -18.51
C PRO A 832 28.73 5.91 -17.93
N TRP A 833 28.95 4.72 -18.49
CA TRP A 833 28.32 3.47 -18.02
C TRP A 833 28.46 3.25 -16.49
N ALA A 834 29.62 3.61 -15.93
CA ALA A 834 29.89 3.50 -14.49
C ALA A 834 28.96 4.34 -13.60
N VAL A 835 28.40 5.45 -14.10
CA VAL A 835 27.43 6.23 -13.32
C VAL A 835 26.06 5.55 -13.28
N MET A 836 25.79 4.60 -14.18
CA MET A 836 24.62 3.74 -14.16
C MET A 836 24.90 2.36 -13.51
N GLY A 837 26.01 2.22 -12.79
CA GLY A 837 26.40 0.96 -12.15
C GLY A 837 26.75 -0.15 -13.14
N LEU A 838 27.22 0.20 -14.34
CA LEU A 838 27.69 -0.72 -15.38
C LEU A 838 29.21 -0.61 -15.55
N ASP A 839 29.89 -1.76 -15.61
CA ASP A 839 31.34 -1.87 -15.85
C ASP A 839 31.71 -1.98 -17.33
N ARG A 840 30.72 -2.23 -18.19
CA ARG A 840 30.87 -2.36 -19.65
C ARG A 840 29.66 -1.78 -20.39
N PRO A 841 29.83 -1.43 -21.68
CA PRO A 841 28.72 -1.00 -22.53
C PRO A 841 27.62 -2.07 -22.62
N MET A 842 26.38 -1.62 -22.76
CA MET A 842 25.23 -2.49 -23.05
C MET A 842 25.28 -2.97 -24.51
N ALA A 843 24.63 -4.10 -24.78
CA ALA A 843 24.56 -4.64 -26.14
C ALA A 843 23.63 -3.79 -27.03
N ALA A 844 23.94 -3.74 -28.33
CA ALA A 844 22.99 -3.21 -29.31
C ALA A 844 21.70 -4.05 -29.29
N GLY A 845 20.55 -3.38 -29.43
CA GLY A 845 19.24 -3.98 -29.27
C GLY A 845 18.75 -4.07 -27.81
N SER A 846 19.56 -3.72 -26.82
CA SER A 846 19.08 -3.54 -25.43
C SER A 846 18.33 -2.23 -25.26
N ALA A 847 17.52 -2.14 -24.21
CA ALA A 847 16.80 -0.91 -23.84
C ALA A 847 17.24 -0.39 -22.46
N ILE A 848 17.35 0.94 -22.34
CA ILE A 848 17.50 1.66 -21.07
C ILE A 848 16.15 2.32 -20.77
N GLY A 849 15.61 2.14 -19.57
CA GLY A 849 14.47 2.93 -19.11
C GLY A 849 14.90 4.38 -18.93
N ILE A 850 14.21 5.32 -19.54
CA ILE A 850 14.48 6.75 -19.45
C ILE A 850 13.22 7.51 -19.04
N SER A 851 13.41 8.61 -18.30
CA SER A 851 12.38 9.63 -18.11
C SER A 851 13.02 11.01 -17.99
N LEU A 852 12.36 12.04 -18.49
CA LEU A 852 12.81 13.44 -18.39
C LEU A 852 11.71 14.30 -17.79
N SER A 853 12.10 15.21 -16.90
CA SER A 853 11.27 16.32 -16.42
C SER A 853 12.06 17.60 -16.55
N LEU A 854 11.74 18.40 -17.56
CA LEU A 854 12.32 19.72 -17.81
C LEU A 854 11.46 20.75 -17.06
N ALA A 855 12.02 21.32 -15.99
CA ALA A 855 11.37 22.39 -15.24
C ALA A 855 11.47 23.72 -16.00
N ASP A 856 10.40 24.49 -15.92
CA ASP A 856 10.23 25.81 -16.54
C ASP A 856 9.84 26.81 -15.45
N ALA A 857 10.62 27.87 -15.29
CA ALA A 857 10.46 28.85 -14.24
C ALA A 857 10.79 30.29 -14.69
N ASP A 858 9.80 31.18 -14.59
CA ASP A 858 9.99 32.59 -14.93
C ASP A 858 9.90 33.50 -13.71
N THR A 859 10.49 34.69 -13.83
CA THR A 859 10.40 35.70 -12.78
C THR A 859 8.95 36.12 -12.56
N GLY A 860 8.45 35.91 -11.33
CA GLY A 860 7.11 36.34 -10.92
C GLY A 860 6.02 35.26 -11.06
N LYS A 861 6.31 34.11 -11.68
CA LYS A 861 5.43 32.93 -11.63
C LYS A 861 5.75 32.09 -10.38
N THR A 862 4.72 31.64 -9.66
CA THR A 862 4.88 30.86 -8.40
C THR A 862 4.50 29.39 -8.52
N SER A 863 3.80 29.01 -9.58
CA SER A 863 3.41 27.62 -9.87
C SER A 863 4.51 26.90 -10.64
N ARG A 864 4.98 25.76 -10.12
CA ARG A 864 5.93 24.89 -10.82
C ARG A 864 5.28 24.28 -12.07
N ARG A 865 5.95 24.41 -13.22
CA ARG A 865 5.58 23.75 -14.47
C ARG A 865 6.74 22.93 -15.00
N ALA A 866 6.44 21.90 -15.79
CA ALA A 866 7.48 21.10 -16.44
C ALA A 866 6.96 20.38 -17.70
N LEU A 867 7.85 20.21 -18.68
CA LEU A 867 7.65 19.30 -19.82
C LEU A 867 8.18 17.90 -19.44
N ARG A 868 7.46 16.84 -19.82
CA ARG A 868 7.84 15.45 -19.47
C ARG A 868 7.90 14.54 -20.69
N LEU A 869 8.95 13.74 -20.77
CA LEU A 869 9.09 12.65 -21.74
C LEU A 869 8.35 11.38 -21.29
N TYR A 870 8.48 11.01 -20.02
CA TYR A 870 7.77 9.89 -19.41
C TYR A 870 7.39 10.22 -17.96
N GLY A 871 6.63 9.34 -17.32
CA GLY A 871 6.25 9.48 -15.91
C GLY A 871 7.41 9.18 -14.96
N GLY A 872 7.10 9.16 -13.66
CA GLY A 872 8.01 8.61 -12.65
C GLY A 872 8.95 9.60 -11.95
N ILE A 873 8.99 10.88 -12.35
CA ILE A 873 9.83 11.89 -11.69
C ILE A 873 9.01 12.91 -10.87
N ALA A 874 8.04 13.59 -11.47
CA ALA A 874 7.38 14.75 -10.86
C ALA A 874 6.21 14.41 -9.89
N GLU A 875 5.45 13.34 -10.14
CA GLU A 875 4.16 13.08 -9.46
C GLU A 875 4.20 11.96 -8.40
N GLY A 876 5.23 11.11 -8.37
CA GLY A 876 5.21 9.94 -7.50
C GLY A 876 6.52 9.16 -7.32
N LYS A 877 7.65 9.62 -7.88
CA LYS A 877 8.97 8.95 -7.78
C LYS A 877 8.88 7.44 -8.03
N ASP A 878 8.46 7.09 -9.24
CA ASP A 878 8.04 5.74 -9.63
C ASP A 878 8.78 5.31 -10.91
N PRO A 879 9.87 4.53 -10.77
CA PRO A 879 10.72 4.14 -11.90
C PRO A 879 10.08 3.14 -12.87
N GLU A 880 8.99 2.45 -12.51
CA GLU A 880 8.25 1.60 -13.45
C GLU A 880 7.67 2.39 -14.62
N LYS A 881 7.54 3.72 -14.45
CA LYS A 881 7.06 4.63 -15.49
C LYS A 881 8.17 5.11 -16.43
N TYR A 882 9.41 4.67 -16.28
CA TYR A 882 10.49 5.00 -17.21
C TYR A 882 10.30 4.17 -18.48
N GLY A 883 10.13 4.86 -19.61
CA GLY A 883 9.90 4.21 -20.90
C GLY A 883 11.20 3.79 -21.59
N PRO A 884 11.15 2.88 -22.56
CA PRO A 884 12.36 2.34 -23.19
C PRO A 884 13.04 3.37 -24.12
N LEU A 885 14.36 3.41 -24.06
CA LEU A 885 15.28 3.98 -25.04
C LEU A 885 16.14 2.86 -25.61
N TRP A 886 15.91 2.50 -26.87
CA TRP A 886 16.58 1.38 -27.53
C TRP A 886 17.97 1.77 -28.04
N LEU A 887 18.99 0.98 -27.74
CA LEU A 887 20.35 1.18 -28.24
C LEU A 887 20.45 0.57 -29.64
N ARG A 888 20.55 1.40 -30.68
CA ARG A 888 20.47 0.99 -32.09
C ARG A 888 21.79 0.94 -32.80
#